data_AF-A0A7X0MH42-F1
#
_entry.id   AF-A0A7X0MH42-F1
#
_cell.length_a   1.000
_cell.length_b   1.000
_cell.length_c   1.000
_cell.angle_alpha   90.00
_cell.angle_beta   90.00
_cell.angle_gamma   90.00
#
_symmetry.space_group_name_H-M   'P 1'
#
loop_
_entity.id
_entity.type
_entity.pdbx_description
1 polymer ?
#
loop_
_entity_poly.entity_id
_entity_poly.type
_entity_poly.pdbx_seq_one_letter_code
_entity_poly.pdbx_strand_id
1 'polypeptide(L)'
;MNYQPTLLLRLKQKISKKLLLVFSVCSIAVTGIVVACGDGGYYDDYEVSSFAPEAFVNGNYSPFFFTSSSTYYNRYYMDNSNTRYNQLVVSEWDSWFDNQVDTASLKILLIKSTAESIDSASRHYKGKLNVLPVGFPDLKKSKADQKKVNAFFDYLLLAKECESYSVGSGDYWSYEKEPVKEVPVALETTLMQAVSQSKDPFIKERLWFQMVRYYYFKQRQHAADPAKADVPLPAYFAKEGSSFPKNMIYYRALGYLAGYYYQKREYAQANYLYSLCYNYSFEIKIPSIWSFHPQDEKDWIETLNLAKTGEEKITLWHMLGSSGDEKRAIKEIYAIDPKSEKLDLLLSRLVNVREAEGQASKDTSATSKSKRIETASERTLVNKIANENKTLKPYYWNMAAGYLNSLSGNYTVARTFYSKAKKQLPKNDTLVIAQYKLLDWLLYLRQLKHIDAKTEAEMVEPLNWLNNLSKNKKSIPNLRFNSAIAQSMNILSDLYKKQGNVLKAYFFHPERGFYNSNARIEAAKALLNKKNKTAFEASMLNYYSINVGQLSYLQAILLVYQEKLEEAVVLMKQADTVNSSVMYANPFNINVKDCYDCDFDADKDKKHFTVLGFLEALKTIKGDLTAGKNVSRNAALMANAYYNITHYGNARVFYYSATITESYGDSPYSIPLPYRKIVTNSKIAEKYYLLARSSAKTKELKAKYTYMAAKCERNEIYNTQYNNPDNKRKYRRKFDLSNIPTGKYFAELKAQYSQTKYYQEILNECGYFKKYVSKKH
;
A
#
# COMPACT_ATOMS: atom_id res chain seq x y z
N MET A 1 -23.39 -55.15 43.19
CA MET A 1 -24.82 -55.52 43.09
C MET A 1 -25.43 -54.73 41.95
N ASN A 2 -26.02 -55.46 41.01
CA ASN A 2 -26.51 -55.03 39.70
C ASN A 2 -27.72 -54.09 39.81
N TYR A 3 -27.85 -53.15 38.86
CA TYR A 3 -28.81 -53.26 37.75
C TYR A 3 -28.62 -52.09 36.76
N GLN A 4 -28.13 -52.41 35.56
CA GLN A 4 -28.47 -51.71 34.30
C GLN A 4 -29.75 -52.35 33.72
N PRO A 5 -30.55 -51.68 32.86
CA PRO A 5 -30.32 -51.62 31.39
C PRO A 5 -30.84 -50.29 30.76
N THR A 6 -30.59 -49.81 29.54
CA THR A 6 -29.99 -50.25 28.27
C THR A 6 -30.08 -49.04 27.33
N LEU A 7 -29.08 -48.79 26.46
CA LEU A 7 -29.21 -48.84 24.99
C LEU A 7 -28.02 -48.15 24.29
N LEU A 8 -27.19 -48.97 23.67
CA LEU A 8 -26.29 -48.62 22.58
C LEU A 8 -27.13 -48.27 21.33
N LEU A 9 -26.96 -47.07 20.75
CA LEU A 9 -27.20 -46.85 19.32
C LEU A 9 -26.46 -45.61 18.80
N ARG A 10 -25.38 -45.90 18.05
CA ARG A 10 -24.87 -45.18 16.87
C ARG A 10 -25.20 -43.69 16.74
N LEU A 11 -24.18 -42.85 16.89
CA LEU A 11 -24.04 -41.64 16.06
C LEU A 11 -22.70 -41.68 15.32
N LYS A 12 -22.70 -42.36 14.16
CA LYS A 12 -21.88 -41.94 13.03
C LYS A 12 -22.34 -40.53 12.67
N GLN A 13 -21.72 -39.51 13.27
CA GLN A 13 -21.90 -38.15 12.78
C GLN A 13 -21.34 -38.10 11.36
N LYS A 14 -22.22 -38.09 10.36
CA LYS A 14 -21.88 -37.72 8.99
C LYS A 14 -21.34 -36.30 9.07
N ILE A 15 -20.02 -36.16 8.99
CA ILE A 15 -19.39 -34.87 8.73
C ILE A 15 -20.03 -34.34 7.45
N SER A 16 -20.77 -33.24 7.57
CA SER A 16 -21.48 -32.63 6.46
C SER A 16 -20.47 -32.30 5.35
N LYS A 17 -20.74 -32.76 4.12
CA LYS A 17 -19.92 -32.40 2.94
C LYS A 17 -19.80 -30.88 2.77
N LYS A 18 -20.76 -30.10 3.29
CA LYS A 18 -20.70 -28.62 3.31
C LYS A 18 -19.66 -28.08 4.30
N LEU A 19 -19.44 -28.74 5.44
CA LEU A 19 -18.44 -28.35 6.44
C LEU A 19 -17.00 -28.64 5.96
N LEU A 20 -16.80 -29.75 5.25
CA LEU A 20 -15.54 -30.07 4.56
C LEU A 20 -15.24 -29.12 3.40
N LEU A 21 -16.27 -28.65 2.68
CA LEU A 21 -16.13 -27.67 1.60
C LEU A 21 -15.76 -26.28 2.15
N VAL A 22 -16.37 -25.85 3.27
CA VAL A 22 -16.02 -24.59 3.94
C VAL A 22 -14.60 -24.65 4.52
N PHE A 23 -14.18 -25.77 5.14
CA PHE A 23 -12.80 -25.92 5.61
C PHE A 23 -11.78 -26.03 4.48
N SER A 24 -12.12 -26.67 3.35
CA SER A 24 -11.22 -26.77 2.19
C SER A 24 -11.08 -25.43 1.45
N VAL A 25 -12.16 -24.64 1.36
CA VAL A 25 -12.12 -23.28 0.78
C VAL A 25 -11.35 -22.31 1.69
N CYS A 26 -11.50 -22.41 3.02
CA CYS A 26 -10.69 -21.63 3.96
C CYS A 26 -9.21 -22.08 3.99
N SER A 27 -8.94 -23.38 3.82
CA SER A 27 -7.55 -23.88 3.80
C SER A 27 -6.81 -23.51 2.52
N ILE A 28 -7.49 -23.47 1.36
CA ILE A 28 -6.92 -23.05 0.08
C ILE A 28 -6.73 -21.51 0.04
N ALA A 29 -7.64 -20.75 0.64
CA ALA A 29 -7.46 -19.30 0.80
C ALA A 29 -6.31 -18.95 1.77
N VAL A 30 -6.13 -19.71 2.86
CA VAL A 30 -5.07 -19.45 3.84
C VAL A 30 -3.69 -19.97 3.39
N THR A 31 -3.62 -21.00 2.53
CA THR A 31 -2.33 -21.45 1.97
C THR A 31 -1.90 -20.69 0.72
N GLY A 32 -2.83 -20.10 -0.05
CA GLY A 32 -2.52 -19.24 -1.20
C GLY A 32 -2.12 -17.81 -0.83
N ILE A 33 -2.49 -17.31 0.36
CA ILE A 33 -2.20 -15.94 0.80
C ILE A 33 -0.87 -15.82 1.57
N VAL A 34 -0.29 -16.92 2.06
CA VAL A 34 0.87 -16.84 2.97
C VAL A 34 2.23 -17.01 2.28
N VAL A 35 2.29 -17.38 0.99
CA VAL A 35 3.56 -17.44 0.24
C VAL A 35 3.41 -17.03 -1.23
N ALA A 36 2.59 -16.02 -1.49
CA ALA A 36 2.89 -15.07 -2.55
C ALA A 36 3.45 -13.85 -1.82
N CYS A 37 4.62 -13.36 -2.23
CA CYS A 37 5.08 -12.04 -1.78
C CYS A 37 3.91 -11.09 -1.98
N GLY A 38 3.37 -10.55 -0.88
CA GLY A 38 2.17 -9.74 -0.92
C GLY A 38 2.31 -8.72 -2.02
N ASP A 39 1.46 -8.83 -3.04
CA ASP A 39 1.13 -7.74 -3.94
C ASP A 39 0.26 -6.76 -3.13
N GLY A 40 0.86 -6.25 -2.05
CA GLY A 40 0.37 -5.17 -1.22
C GLY A 40 0.37 -3.94 -2.08
N GLY A 41 -0.65 -3.85 -2.93
CA GLY A 41 -0.98 -2.65 -3.67
C GLY A 41 -0.98 -1.49 -2.68
N TYR A 42 -0.26 -0.46 -3.05
CA TYR A 42 0.00 0.81 -2.34
C TYR A 42 1.16 0.77 -1.36
N TYR A 43 2.17 1.57 -1.69
CA TYR A 43 3.33 2.00 -0.91
C TYR A 43 2.99 2.33 0.54
N ASP A 44 2.86 1.31 1.39
CA ASP A 44 2.75 1.53 2.82
C ASP A 44 4.17 1.59 3.39
N ASP A 45 4.56 2.73 3.95
CA ASP A 45 5.92 2.94 4.47
C ASP A 45 6.27 1.98 5.62
N TYR A 46 5.25 1.33 6.18
CA TYR A 46 5.38 0.20 7.10
C TYR A 46 6.11 -1.01 6.48
N GLU A 47 5.92 -1.25 5.17
CA GLU A 47 6.52 -2.39 4.46
C GLU A 47 7.92 -2.08 3.89
N VAL A 48 8.25 -0.80 3.67
CA VAL A 48 9.48 -0.38 2.98
C VAL A 48 10.64 0.01 3.90
N SER A 49 10.40 0.11 5.22
CA SER A 49 11.42 0.46 6.21
C SER A 49 11.91 -0.73 7.05
N SER A 50 13.18 -0.72 7.43
CA SER A 50 13.78 -1.63 8.43
C SER A 50 13.95 -0.95 9.79
N PHE A 51 13.42 0.26 9.97
CA PHE A 51 13.61 1.07 11.17
C PHE A 51 12.25 1.55 11.71
N ALA A 52 11.80 0.93 12.80
CA ALA A 52 10.49 1.20 13.38
C ALA A 52 10.50 2.44 14.31
N PRO A 53 9.90 3.58 13.95
CA PRO A 53 9.65 4.69 14.88
C PRO A 53 8.89 4.25 16.13
N GLU A 54 8.00 3.26 16.01
CA GLU A 54 7.19 2.73 17.10
C GLU A 54 8.03 2.17 18.27
N ALA A 55 9.29 1.79 18.00
CA ALA A 55 10.22 1.32 19.02
C ALA A 55 10.76 2.46 19.90
N PHE A 56 10.70 3.70 19.43
CA PHE A 56 11.47 4.80 20.00
C PHE A 56 10.66 6.06 20.27
N VAL A 57 9.61 6.33 19.49
CA VAL A 57 8.87 7.59 19.52
C VAL A 57 7.56 7.42 20.29
N ASN A 58 7.18 8.43 21.07
CA ASN A 58 5.89 8.46 21.76
C ASN A 58 4.74 8.33 20.75
N GLY A 59 3.77 7.45 21.03
CA GLY A 59 2.63 7.17 20.15
C GLY A 59 1.78 8.39 19.79
N ASN A 60 1.80 9.44 20.63
CA ASN A 60 1.13 10.72 20.34
C ASN A 60 1.73 11.47 19.13
N TYR A 61 2.90 11.07 18.65
CA TYR A 61 3.50 11.61 17.42
C TYR A 61 3.33 10.70 16.21
N SER A 62 2.64 9.56 16.34
CA SER A 62 2.49 8.58 15.25
C SER A 62 1.97 9.14 13.92
N PRO A 63 1.03 10.12 13.87
CA PRO A 63 0.61 10.70 12.59
C PRO A 63 1.76 11.40 11.83
N PHE A 64 2.78 11.86 12.55
CA PHE A 64 3.92 12.61 12.00
C PHE A 64 5.14 11.73 11.71
N PHE A 65 5.03 10.40 11.88
CA PHE A 65 6.05 9.48 11.40
C PHE A 65 6.25 9.66 9.89
N PHE A 66 7.46 9.38 9.41
CA PHE A 66 7.77 9.55 8.00
C PHE A 66 6.87 8.66 7.13
N THR A 67 6.35 9.25 6.06
CA THR A 67 5.66 8.57 4.98
C THR A 67 6.07 9.17 3.63
N SER A 68 6.25 8.34 2.61
CA SER A 68 6.75 8.74 1.29
C SER A 68 5.66 9.21 0.33
N SER A 69 4.40 8.79 0.55
CA SER A 69 3.30 9.03 -0.39
C SER A 69 2.03 9.62 0.24
N SER A 70 2.01 9.84 1.56
CA SER A 70 0.84 10.39 2.27
C SER A 70 1.22 11.63 3.07
N THR A 71 0.24 12.48 3.39
CA THR A 71 0.47 13.66 4.27
C THR A 71 0.73 13.25 5.72
N TYR A 72 0.03 12.21 6.19
CA TYR A 72 0.16 11.66 7.54
C TYR A 72 0.29 10.14 7.48
N TYR A 73 1.11 9.59 8.37
CA TYR A 73 1.35 8.16 8.50
C TYR A 73 0.06 7.38 8.87
N ASN A 74 -0.01 6.11 8.47
CA ASN A 74 -1.13 5.19 8.71
C ASN A 74 -2.50 5.74 8.26
N ARG A 75 -2.52 6.46 7.13
CA ARG A 75 -3.72 7.07 6.54
C ARG A 75 -4.54 7.92 7.52
N TYR A 76 -3.89 8.56 8.50
CA TYR A 76 -4.54 9.43 9.47
C TYR A 76 -5.26 10.63 8.80
N TYR A 77 -5.02 10.90 7.51
CA TYR A 77 -5.83 11.81 6.70
C TYR A 77 -7.33 11.42 6.62
N MET A 78 -7.71 10.20 7.03
CA MET A 78 -9.10 9.76 7.15
C MET A 78 -9.78 10.17 8.47
N ASP A 79 -9.07 10.86 9.37
CA ASP A 79 -9.67 11.44 10.56
C ASP A 79 -10.57 12.62 10.16
N ASN A 80 -11.88 12.44 10.34
CA ASN A 80 -12.87 13.45 10.02
C ASN A 80 -12.73 14.64 10.97
N SER A 81 -12.17 15.74 10.46
CA SER A 81 -12.01 17.00 11.18
C SER A 81 -13.29 17.50 11.85
N ASN A 82 -14.47 17.16 11.30
CA ASN A 82 -15.77 17.54 11.86
C ASN A 82 -16.17 16.73 13.10
N THR A 83 -15.55 15.58 13.35
CA THR A 83 -15.90 14.70 14.49
C THR A 83 -14.84 14.60 15.56
N ARG A 84 -13.64 15.18 15.32
CA ARG A 84 -12.44 15.08 16.18
C ARG A 84 -12.70 15.31 17.66
N TYR A 85 -13.55 16.28 17.99
CA TYR A 85 -13.82 16.68 19.38
C TYR A 85 -15.12 16.11 19.96
N ASN A 86 -15.90 15.36 19.18
CA ASN A 86 -17.26 14.98 19.58
C ASN A 86 -17.29 14.13 20.85
N GLN A 87 -16.39 13.15 20.95
CA GLN A 87 -16.32 12.29 22.13
C GLN A 87 -15.95 13.10 23.38
N LEU A 88 -14.94 13.98 23.27
CA LEU A 88 -14.50 14.82 24.37
C LEU A 88 -15.61 15.79 24.83
N VAL A 89 -16.28 16.45 23.87
CA VAL A 89 -17.41 17.34 24.17
C VAL A 89 -18.49 16.59 24.93
N VAL A 90 -18.89 15.40 24.47
CA VAL A 90 -19.90 14.58 25.16
C VAL A 90 -19.43 14.19 26.56
N SER A 91 -18.18 13.73 26.74
CA SER A 91 -17.67 13.31 28.05
C SER A 91 -17.57 14.46 29.06
N GLU A 92 -17.23 15.66 28.61
CA GLU A 92 -17.17 16.84 29.49
C GLU A 92 -18.57 17.25 29.96
N TRP A 93 -19.58 17.19 29.09
CA TRP A 93 -20.98 17.45 29.46
C TRP A 93 -21.55 16.36 30.38
N ASP A 94 -21.27 15.10 30.10
CA ASP A 94 -21.64 13.97 30.95
C ASP A 94 -21.08 14.14 32.37
N SER A 95 -19.79 14.50 32.46
CA SER A 95 -19.13 14.78 33.73
C SER A 95 -19.73 15.98 34.45
N TRP A 96 -20.05 17.09 33.75
CA TRP A 96 -20.69 18.26 34.36
C TRP A 96 -22.12 17.97 34.84
N PHE A 97 -22.81 17.02 34.20
CA PHE A 97 -24.10 16.50 34.65
C PHE A 97 -23.99 15.43 35.75
N ASP A 98 -22.80 15.16 36.29
CA ASP A 98 -22.57 14.11 37.29
C ASP A 98 -23.04 12.71 36.81
N ASN A 99 -22.98 12.46 35.49
CA ASN A 99 -23.47 11.26 34.81
C ASN A 99 -25.00 11.02 34.97
N GLN A 100 -25.78 12.08 35.23
CA GLN A 100 -27.23 12.01 35.43
C GLN A 100 -28.05 12.16 34.14
N VAL A 101 -27.39 12.42 33.01
CA VAL A 101 -27.95 12.41 31.66
C VAL A 101 -27.21 11.36 30.86
N ASP A 102 -27.92 10.47 30.16
CA ASP A 102 -27.26 9.43 29.40
C ASP A 102 -26.50 10.00 28.18
N THR A 103 -25.36 9.37 27.87
CA THR A 103 -24.46 9.83 26.79
C THR A 103 -25.09 9.78 25.40
N ALA A 104 -26.10 8.92 25.17
CA ALA A 104 -26.81 8.87 23.90
C ALA A 104 -27.69 10.10 23.70
N SER A 105 -28.40 10.53 24.74
CA SER A 105 -29.15 11.78 24.79
C SER A 105 -28.25 12.99 24.58
N LEU A 106 -27.12 13.05 25.28
CA LEU A 106 -26.13 14.12 25.11
C LEU A 106 -25.59 14.18 23.67
N LYS A 107 -25.27 13.04 23.07
CA LYS A 107 -24.78 12.98 21.68
C LYS A 107 -25.82 13.48 20.69
N ILE A 108 -27.11 13.19 20.90
CA ILE A 108 -28.17 13.73 20.04
C ILE A 108 -28.20 15.26 20.19
N LEU A 109 -28.39 15.76 21.41
CA LEU A 109 -28.58 17.18 21.70
C LEU A 109 -27.37 18.05 21.30
N LEU A 110 -26.15 17.61 21.58
CA LEU A 110 -24.93 18.37 21.30
C LEU A 110 -24.56 18.34 19.81
N ILE A 111 -24.61 17.17 19.18
CA ILE A 111 -23.95 16.95 17.89
C ILE A 111 -24.93 16.82 16.72
N LYS A 112 -26.09 16.16 16.92
CA LYS A 112 -26.99 15.81 15.81
C LYS A 112 -28.15 16.78 15.61
N SER A 113 -28.50 17.52 16.65
CA SER A 113 -29.69 18.37 16.66
C SER A 113 -29.48 19.71 15.95
N THR A 114 -30.52 20.17 15.24
CA THR A 114 -30.62 21.52 14.68
C THR A 114 -31.06 22.54 15.73
N ALA A 115 -30.95 23.84 15.41
CA ALA A 115 -31.41 24.92 16.29
C ALA A 115 -32.90 24.80 16.64
N GLU A 116 -33.76 24.52 15.65
CA GLU A 116 -35.22 24.38 15.84
C GLU A 116 -35.57 23.18 16.72
N SER A 117 -34.79 22.11 16.58
CA SER A 117 -34.99 20.90 17.38
C SER A 117 -34.61 21.13 18.84
N ILE A 118 -33.53 21.90 19.08
CA ILE A 118 -33.14 22.32 20.44
C ILE A 118 -34.14 23.31 21.06
N ASP A 119 -34.69 24.26 20.28
CA ASP A 119 -35.78 25.14 20.75
C ASP A 119 -36.99 24.33 21.19
N SER A 120 -37.41 23.38 20.36
CA SER A 120 -38.54 22.49 20.67
C SER A 120 -38.30 21.69 21.97
N ALA A 121 -37.10 21.14 22.15
CA ALA A 121 -36.74 20.40 23.37
C ALA A 121 -36.71 21.29 24.61
N SER A 122 -36.14 22.49 24.52
CA SER A 122 -36.09 23.48 25.61
C SER A 122 -37.50 23.92 26.02
N ARG A 123 -38.36 24.24 25.05
CA ARG A 123 -39.76 24.62 25.30
C ARG A 123 -40.55 23.46 25.89
N HIS A 124 -40.34 22.24 25.41
CA HIS A 124 -40.97 21.05 25.98
C HIS A 124 -40.57 20.85 27.44
N TYR A 125 -39.27 20.92 27.74
CA TYR A 125 -38.74 20.82 29.11
C TYR A 125 -39.36 21.87 30.05
N LYS A 126 -39.47 23.12 29.57
CA LYS A 126 -40.08 24.26 30.28
C LYS A 126 -41.63 24.23 30.32
N GLY A 127 -42.27 23.18 29.79
CA GLY A 127 -43.74 23.03 29.79
C GLY A 127 -44.48 23.93 28.79
N LYS A 128 -43.77 24.58 27.87
CA LYS A 128 -44.31 25.49 26.83
C LYS A 128 -44.63 24.79 25.50
N LEU A 129 -44.38 23.49 25.41
CA LEU A 129 -44.69 22.66 24.25
C LEU A 129 -45.11 21.26 24.73
N ASN A 130 -46.26 20.77 24.28
CA ASN A 130 -46.83 19.51 24.78
C ASN A 130 -46.18 18.26 24.19
N VAL A 131 -45.79 18.31 22.91
CA VAL A 131 -45.26 17.15 22.17
C VAL A 131 -43.82 17.43 21.76
N LEU A 132 -42.93 16.51 22.11
CA LEU A 132 -41.54 16.53 21.66
C LEU A 132 -41.43 15.85 20.27
N PRO A 133 -40.56 16.33 19.36
CA PRO A 133 -40.31 15.64 18.10
C PRO A 133 -39.93 14.17 18.29
N VAL A 134 -40.40 13.30 17.38
CA VAL A 134 -40.16 11.85 17.45
C VAL A 134 -38.65 11.56 17.45
N GLY A 135 -38.21 10.72 18.40
CA GLY A 135 -36.80 10.31 18.51
C GLY A 135 -35.89 11.32 19.24
N PHE A 136 -36.45 12.42 19.77
CA PHE A 136 -35.67 13.40 20.52
C PHE A 136 -35.60 13.06 22.02
N PRO A 137 -34.47 13.33 22.70
CA PRO A 137 -34.32 13.07 24.13
C PRO A 137 -35.23 13.94 25.01
N ASP A 138 -35.97 13.31 25.91
CA ASP A 138 -36.78 14.00 26.93
C ASP A 138 -36.03 14.06 28.27
N LEU A 139 -35.40 15.20 28.54
CA LEU A 139 -34.64 15.42 29.77
C LEU A 139 -35.50 15.56 31.02
N LYS A 140 -36.84 15.65 30.93
CA LYS A 140 -37.72 15.58 32.13
C LYS A 140 -37.60 14.25 32.87
N LYS A 141 -37.21 13.20 32.14
CA LYS A 141 -37.02 11.85 32.68
C LYS A 141 -35.61 11.62 33.24
N SER A 142 -34.71 12.59 33.05
CA SER A 142 -33.34 12.51 33.60
C SER A 142 -33.34 12.76 35.11
N LYS A 143 -32.28 12.31 35.79
CA LYS A 143 -32.06 12.59 37.22
C LYS A 143 -31.33 13.92 37.46
N ALA A 144 -31.02 14.65 36.39
CA ALA A 144 -30.21 15.85 36.41
C ALA A 144 -30.91 17.01 37.16
N ASP A 145 -30.11 17.81 37.86
CA ASP A 145 -30.58 19.03 38.50
C ASP A 145 -31.24 19.99 37.49
N GLN A 146 -32.43 20.50 37.86
CA GLN A 146 -33.23 21.33 36.96
C GLN A 146 -32.52 22.63 36.54
N LYS A 147 -31.69 23.22 37.43
CA LYS A 147 -30.91 24.42 37.07
C LYS A 147 -29.82 24.06 36.06
N LYS A 148 -29.16 22.90 36.21
CA LYS A 148 -28.19 22.41 35.21
C LYS A 148 -28.84 22.16 33.85
N VAL A 149 -30.02 21.52 33.81
CA VAL A 149 -30.73 21.29 32.53
C VAL A 149 -31.16 22.60 31.87
N ASN A 150 -31.66 23.57 32.65
CA ASN A 150 -31.98 24.90 32.13
C ASN A 150 -30.75 25.61 31.56
N ALA A 151 -29.64 25.65 32.32
CA ALA A 151 -28.40 26.27 31.86
C ALA A 151 -27.81 25.59 30.62
N PHE A 152 -27.95 24.27 30.50
CA PHE A 152 -27.58 23.51 29.32
C PHE A 152 -28.39 23.91 28.09
N PHE A 153 -29.72 23.97 28.20
CA PHE A 153 -30.56 24.40 27.08
C PHE A 153 -30.32 25.86 26.71
N ASP A 154 -30.17 26.75 27.69
CA ASP A 154 -29.89 28.17 27.44
C ASP A 154 -28.54 28.34 26.70
N TYR A 155 -27.51 27.56 27.08
CA TYR A 155 -26.26 27.49 26.32
C TYR A 155 -26.45 26.90 24.91
N LEU A 156 -27.15 25.77 24.78
CA LEU A 156 -27.31 25.09 23.49
C LEU A 156 -28.02 25.96 22.46
N LEU A 157 -29.03 26.73 22.87
CA LEU A 157 -29.73 27.65 21.97
C LEU A 157 -28.75 28.64 21.34
N LEU A 158 -27.90 29.28 22.15
CA LEU A 158 -26.87 30.21 21.66
C LEU A 158 -25.80 29.50 20.83
N ALA A 159 -25.35 28.32 21.26
CA ALA A 159 -24.34 27.55 20.54
C ALA A 159 -24.83 27.11 19.15
N LYS A 160 -26.10 26.73 19.02
CA LYS A 160 -26.73 26.36 17.75
C LYS A 160 -26.99 27.55 16.85
N GLU A 161 -27.33 28.72 17.41
CA GLU A 161 -27.37 29.95 16.63
C GLU A 161 -25.98 30.27 16.03
N CYS A 162 -24.90 30.03 16.79
CA CYS A 162 -23.53 30.19 16.30
C CYS A 162 -23.15 29.20 15.18
N GLU A 163 -23.83 28.06 15.04
CA GLU A 163 -23.57 27.10 13.96
C GLU A 163 -23.95 27.65 12.57
N SER A 164 -24.89 28.61 12.52
CA SER A 164 -25.37 29.23 11.27
C SER A 164 -24.23 29.76 10.41
N TYR A 165 -23.22 30.41 11.01
CA TYR A 165 -22.05 30.97 10.33
C TYR A 165 -20.77 30.13 10.45
N SER A 166 -20.74 29.13 11.33
CA SER A 166 -19.49 28.44 11.69
C SER A 166 -19.36 27.00 11.18
N VAL A 167 -20.46 26.37 10.75
CA VAL A 167 -20.47 25.03 10.15
C VAL A 167 -20.45 25.15 8.62
N GLY A 168 -19.55 24.47 7.91
CA GLY A 168 -19.51 24.44 6.42
C GLY A 168 -20.44 23.36 5.83
N SER A 169 -20.61 23.31 4.50
CA SER A 169 -21.47 22.29 3.86
C SER A 169 -20.96 20.85 4.01
N GLY A 170 -19.66 20.70 4.33
CA GLY A 170 -18.99 19.41 4.42
C GLY A 170 -18.56 18.81 3.07
N ASP A 171 -18.86 19.49 1.95
CA ASP A 171 -18.40 19.10 0.63
C ASP A 171 -17.04 19.75 0.31
N TYR A 172 -15.97 19.07 0.74
CA TYR A 172 -14.59 19.50 0.48
C TYR A 172 -14.16 19.33 -1.00
N TRP A 173 -15.01 18.77 -1.86
CA TRP A 173 -14.75 18.54 -3.28
C TRP A 173 -15.59 19.42 -4.21
N SER A 174 -16.39 20.34 -3.66
CA SER A 174 -17.15 21.29 -4.47
C SER A 174 -16.22 22.24 -5.22
N TYR A 175 -16.40 22.30 -6.55
CA TYR A 175 -15.73 23.28 -7.41
C TYR A 175 -16.29 24.69 -7.24
N GLU A 176 -17.47 24.83 -6.64
CA GLU A 176 -18.08 26.11 -6.33
C GLU A 176 -17.62 26.61 -4.97
N LYS A 177 -17.10 27.83 -4.91
CA LYS A 177 -16.74 28.47 -3.64
C LYS A 177 -18.01 28.63 -2.81
N GLU A 178 -18.03 28.02 -1.62
CA GLU A 178 -19.13 28.29 -0.68
C GLU A 178 -19.27 29.80 -0.46
N PRO A 179 -20.51 30.34 -0.48
CA PRO A 179 -20.74 31.73 -0.19
C PRO A 179 -20.24 32.04 1.23
N VAL A 180 -19.62 33.20 1.40
CA VAL A 180 -19.21 33.69 2.71
C VAL A 180 -20.45 33.85 3.57
N LYS A 181 -20.49 33.15 4.71
CA LYS A 181 -21.60 33.23 5.65
C LYS A 181 -21.51 34.54 6.43
N GLU A 182 -22.59 35.30 6.43
CA GLU A 182 -22.69 36.53 7.21
C GLU A 182 -22.79 36.21 8.71
N VAL A 183 -22.04 36.96 9.52
CA VAL A 183 -22.09 36.84 10.99
C VAL A 183 -23.03 37.93 11.55
N PRO A 184 -24.17 37.55 12.16
CA PRO A 184 -25.16 38.50 12.68
C PRO A 184 -24.58 39.47 13.71
N VAL A 185 -24.76 40.77 13.51
CA VAL A 185 -24.24 41.82 14.43
C VAL A 185 -24.92 41.75 15.80
N ALA A 186 -26.23 41.50 15.83
CA ALA A 186 -27.01 41.44 17.07
C ALA A 186 -26.53 40.36 18.06
N LEU A 187 -25.89 39.30 17.55
CA LEU A 187 -25.42 38.18 18.36
C LEU A 187 -24.23 38.56 19.25
N GLU A 188 -23.47 39.60 18.90
CA GLU A 188 -22.35 40.08 19.70
C GLU A 188 -22.80 40.46 21.11
N THR A 189 -23.79 41.36 21.20
CA THR A 189 -24.35 41.83 22.48
C THR A 189 -24.95 40.68 23.28
N THR A 190 -25.68 39.77 22.62
CA THR A 190 -26.29 38.59 23.26
C THR A 190 -25.23 37.69 23.89
N LEU A 191 -24.17 37.35 23.14
CA LEU A 191 -23.08 36.52 23.65
C LEU A 191 -22.31 37.20 24.78
N MET A 192 -21.98 38.49 24.65
CA MET A 192 -21.31 39.25 25.72
C MET A 192 -22.13 39.26 27.01
N GLN A 193 -23.44 39.51 26.90
CA GLN A 193 -24.34 39.49 28.05
C GLN A 193 -24.38 38.09 28.68
N ALA A 194 -24.52 37.04 27.88
CA ALA A 194 -24.53 35.66 28.37
C ALA A 194 -23.22 35.30 29.10
N VAL A 195 -22.05 35.68 28.57
CA VAL A 195 -20.76 35.48 29.24
C VAL A 195 -20.70 36.22 30.58
N SER A 196 -21.14 37.49 30.60
CA SER A 196 -21.06 38.33 31.81
C SER A 196 -21.99 37.86 32.94
N GLN A 197 -23.18 37.37 32.59
CA GLN A 197 -24.22 36.96 33.54
C GLN A 197 -24.03 35.53 34.04
N SER A 198 -23.33 34.68 33.28
CA SER A 198 -23.08 33.30 33.67
C SER A 198 -22.19 33.21 34.91
N LYS A 199 -22.69 32.52 35.94
CA LYS A 199 -21.98 32.27 37.21
C LYS A 199 -21.36 30.88 37.27
N ASP A 200 -21.88 29.93 36.50
CA ASP A 200 -21.33 28.57 36.41
C ASP A 200 -20.03 28.62 35.58
N PRO A 201 -18.86 28.24 36.14
CA PRO A 201 -17.58 28.34 35.44
C PRO A 201 -17.53 27.53 34.14
N PHE A 202 -18.17 26.35 34.11
CA PHE A 202 -18.18 25.46 32.95
C PHE A 202 -19.02 26.02 31.80
N ILE A 203 -20.20 26.58 32.11
CA ILE A 203 -21.06 27.27 31.14
C ILE A 203 -20.39 28.56 30.66
N LYS A 204 -19.82 29.35 31.59
CA LYS A 204 -19.16 30.62 31.27
C LYS A 204 -17.99 30.43 30.30
N GLU A 205 -17.16 29.41 30.51
CA GLU A 205 -16.05 29.08 29.60
C GLU A 205 -16.53 28.74 28.18
N ARG A 206 -17.61 27.96 28.07
CA ARG A 206 -18.18 27.58 26.77
C ARG A 206 -18.80 28.76 26.04
N LEU A 207 -19.46 29.67 26.76
CA LEU A 207 -19.95 30.92 26.19
C LEU A 207 -18.80 31.83 25.76
N TRP A 208 -17.73 31.92 26.56
CA TRP A 208 -16.51 32.65 26.18
C TRP A 208 -15.90 32.09 24.91
N PHE A 209 -15.84 30.76 24.77
CA PHE A 209 -15.40 30.10 23.55
C PHE A 209 -16.28 30.44 22.34
N GLN A 210 -17.61 30.51 22.50
CA GLN A 210 -18.48 30.98 21.40
C GLN A 210 -18.19 32.44 21.05
N MET A 211 -17.90 33.31 22.01
CA MET A 211 -17.51 34.70 21.75
C MET A 211 -16.19 34.81 20.98
N VAL A 212 -15.19 33.99 21.34
CA VAL A 212 -13.92 33.90 20.58
C VAL A 212 -14.18 33.47 19.13
N ARG A 213 -15.03 32.45 18.93
CA ARG A 213 -15.42 32.00 17.59
C ARG A 213 -16.16 33.08 16.82
N TYR A 214 -17.10 33.78 17.47
CA TYR A 214 -17.85 34.89 16.88
C TYR A 214 -16.90 35.91 16.25
N TYR A 215 -15.94 36.41 17.02
CA TYR A 215 -14.98 37.39 16.49
C TYR A 215 -14.07 36.81 15.40
N TYR A 216 -13.63 35.56 15.53
CA TYR A 216 -12.86 34.92 14.46
C TYR A 216 -13.65 34.83 13.15
N PHE A 217 -14.91 34.38 13.18
CA PHE A 217 -15.73 34.28 11.97
C PHE A 217 -16.11 35.68 11.44
N LYS A 218 -16.27 36.67 12.33
CA LYS A 218 -16.46 38.07 11.94
C LYS A 218 -15.24 38.63 11.22
N GLN A 219 -14.02 38.25 11.60
CA GLN A 219 -12.83 38.55 10.81
C GLN A 219 -12.83 37.77 9.49
N ARG A 220 -13.11 36.47 9.54
CA ARG A 220 -13.04 35.55 8.39
C ARG A 220 -13.98 35.94 7.25
N GLN A 221 -15.14 36.53 7.55
CA GLN A 221 -16.06 37.00 6.52
C GLN A 221 -15.42 38.09 5.62
N HIS A 222 -14.35 38.73 6.08
CA HIS A 222 -13.54 39.70 5.33
C HIS A 222 -12.19 39.12 4.86
N ALA A 223 -12.06 37.80 4.69
CA ALA A 223 -10.80 37.16 4.33
C ALA A 223 -10.17 37.66 3.00
N ALA A 224 -10.97 38.20 2.07
CA ALA A 224 -10.47 38.79 0.83
C ALA A 224 -9.74 40.13 1.05
N ASP A 225 -10.04 40.83 2.14
CA ASP A 225 -9.39 42.07 2.54
C ASP A 225 -9.36 42.14 4.07
N PRO A 226 -8.42 41.41 4.71
CA PRO A 226 -8.39 41.25 6.16
C PRO A 226 -8.28 42.58 6.91
N ALA A 227 -7.73 43.63 6.28
CA ALA A 227 -7.58 44.96 6.87
C ALA A 227 -8.93 45.68 7.09
N LYS A 228 -9.99 45.28 6.37
CA LYS A 228 -11.34 45.87 6.51
C LYS A 228 -12.10 45.48 7.77
N ALA A 229 -11.64 44.45 8.48
CA ALA A 229 -12.26 44.03 9.73
C ALA A 229 -11.43 44.51 10.93
N ASP A 230 -12.06 45.34 11.76
CA ASP A 230 -11.59 45.70 13.09
C ASP A 230 -12.42 44.93 14.12
N VAL A 231 -11.93 43.75 14.50
CA VAL A 231 -12.55 42.93 15.56
C VAL A 231 -11.63 42.88 16.78
N PRO A 232 -12.17 43.02 18.00
CA PRO A 232 -11.36 43.14 19.21
C PRO A 232 -10.83 41.79 19.74
N LEU A 233 -10.67 40.76 18.88
CA LEU A 233 -10.36 39.40 19.33
C LEU A 233 -9.06 39.31 20.17
N PRO A 234 -7.91 39.88 19.74
CA PRO A 234 -6.71 39.86 20.57
C PRO A 234 -6.90 40.49 21.95
N ALA A 235 -7.50 41.68 22.00
CA ALA A 235 -7.74 42.41 23.24
C ALA A 235 -8.73 41.67 24.15
N TYR A 236 -9.80 41.13 23.57
CA TYR A 236 -10.81 40.33 24.29
C TYR A 236 -10.19 39.06 24.86
N PHE A 237 -9.40 38.32 24.07
CA PHE A 237 -8.73 37.10 24.55
C PHE A 237 -7.72 37.42 25.66
N ALA A 238 -6.93 38.49 25.52
CA ALA A 238 -5.96 38.90 26.54
C ALA A 238 -6.64 39.30 27.85
N LYS A 239 -7.79 39.99 27.78
CA LYS A 239 -8.56 40.44 28.95
C LYS A 239 -9.25 39.29 29.67
N GLU A 240 -9.98 38.45 28.94
CA GLU A 240 -10.89 37.45 29.54
C GLU A 240 -10.22 36.08 29.69
N GLY A 241 -9.31 35.73 28.77
CA GLY A 241 -8.76 34.38 28.65
C GLY A 241 -7.98 33.90 29.87
N SER A 242 -7.29 34.79 30.59
CA SER A 242 -6.52 34.43 31.79
C SER A 242 -7.40 33.92 32.94
N SER A 243 -8.72 34.16 32.89
CA SER A 243 -9.67 33.74 33.92
C SER A 243 -10.14 32.29 33.75
N PHE A 244 -9.80 31.63 32.65
CA PHE A 244 -10.25 30.27 32.33
C PHE A 244 -9.12 29.24 32.49
N PRO A 245 -9.45 27.99 32.88
CA PRO A 245 -8.46 26.93 32.99
C PRO A 245 -7.86 26.59 31.61
N LYS A 246 -6.57 26.23 31.57
CA LYS A 246 -5.88 25.83 30.34
C LYS A 246 -6.25 24.40 29.91
N ASN A 247 -7.53 24.17 29.64
CA ASN A 247 -8.08 22.90 29.16
C ASN A 247 -8.24 22.89 27.62
N MET A 248 -8.92 21.88 27.07
CA MET A 248 -9.11 21.79 25.61
C MET A 248 -9.87 22.98 25.03
N ILE A 249 -10.90 23.50 25.71
CA ILE A 249 -11.66 24.65 25.21
C ILE A 249 -10.77 25.89 25.12
N TYR A 250 -9.91 26.11 26.11
CA TYR A 250 -8.91 27.18 26.06
C TYR A 250 -7.96 27.05 24.87
N TYR A 251 -7.37 25.88 24.62
CA TYR A 251 -6.46 25.71 23.49
C TYR A 251 -7.17 25.73 22.14
N ARG A 252 -8.44 25.31 22.06
CA ARG A 252 -9.26 25.52 20.86
C ARG A 252 -9.51 27.00 20.62
N ALA A 253 -9.80 27.77 21.67
CA ALA A 253 -9.94 29.23 21.59
C ALA A 253 -8.62 29.89 21.14
N LEU A 254 -7.49 29.43 21.67
CA LEU A 254 -6.14 29.87 21.29
C LEU A 254 -5.85 29.58 19.81
N GLY A 255 -6.29 28.43 19.29
CA GLY A 255 -6.18 28.09 17.87
C GLY A 255 -6.99 29.03 16.96
N TYR A 256 -8.15 29.53 17.42
CA TYR A 256 -8.90 30.56 16.69
C TYR A 256 -8.21 31.93 16.74
N LEU A 257 -7.60 32.30 17.87
CA LEU A 257 -6.75 33.50 17.95
C LEU A 257 -5.54 33.39 17.01
N ALA A 258 -4.88 32.22 16.96
CA ALA A 258 -3.81 31.96 16.02
C ALA A 258 -4.29 32.08 14.57
N GLY A 259 -5.48 31.55 14.26
CA GLY A 259 -6.11 31.68 12.94
C GLY A 259 -6.44 33.12 12.55
N TYR A 260 -6.76 33.98 13.52
CA TYR A 260 -6.94 35.42 13.29
C TYR A 260 -5.63 36.07 12.81
N TYR A 261 -4.52 35.84 13.52
CA TYR A 261 -3.21 36.36 13.13
C TYR A 261 -2.76 35.79 11.78
N TYR A 262 -3.04 34.50 11.52
CA TYR A 262 -2.77 33.87 10.24
C TYR A 262 -3.49 34.61 9.09
N GLN A 263 -4.77 34.94 9.26
CA GLN A 263 -5.55 35.67 8.24
C GLN A 263 -5.01 37.08 7.99
N LYS A 264 -4.46 37.74 9.02
CA LYS A 264 -3.79 39.04 8.92
C LYS A 264 -2.36 38.94 8.36
N ARG A 265 -1.87 37.71 8.07
CA ARG A 265 -0.49 37.41 7.63
C ARG A 265 0.58 37.74 8.68
N GLU A 266 0.18 37.80 9.95
CA GLU A 266 1.07 37.94 11.10
C GLU A 266 1.56 36.53 11.52
N TYR A 267 2.34 35.91 10.64
CA TYR A 267 2.69 34.49 10.75
C TYR A 267 3.53 34.18 11.99
N ALA A 268 4.44 35.05 12.41
CA ALA A 268 5.22 34.84 13.63
C ALA A 268 4.33 34.62 14.87
N GLN A 269 3.33 35.49 15.06
CA GLN A 269 2.38 35.38 16.16
C GLN A 269 1.50 34.13 16.01
N ALA A 270 1.00 33.85 14.80
CA ALA A 270 0.20 32.66 14.53
C ALA A 270 0.99 31.37 14.83
N ASN A 271 2.22 31.25 14.35
CA ASN A 271 3.12 30.11 14.52
C ASN A 271 3.43 29.87 16.00
N TYR A 272 3.72 30.93 16.76
CA TYR A 272 3.92 30.83 18.20
C TYR A 272 2.68 30.26 18.90
N LEU A 273 1.50 30.81 18.64
CA LEU A 273 0.26 30.35 19.27
C LEU A 273 -0.10 28.91 18.87
N TYR A 274 0.07 28.54 17.60
CA TYR A 274 -0.11 27.15 17.16
C TYR A 274 0.91 26.20 17.81
N SER A 275 2.11 26.66 18.16
CA SER A 275 3.07 25.83 18.92
C SER A 275 2.59 25.50 20.33
N LEU A 276 1.92 26.44 21.00
CA LEU A 276 1.32 26.21 22.31
C LEU A 276 0.18 25.19 22.22
N CYS A 277 -0.68 25.31 21.19
CA CYS A 277 -1.71 24.33 20.90
C CYS A 277 -1.08 22.95 20.63
N TYR A 278 -0.09 22.86 19.75
CA TYR A 278 0.61 21.62 19.43
C TYR A 278 1.20 20.93 20.67
N ASN A 279 1.73 21.68 21.63
CA ASN A 279 2.32 21.09 22.83
C ASN A 279 1.27 20.53 23.81
N TYR A 280 0.02 20.98 23.75
CA TYR A 280 -1.00 20.65 24.74
C TYR A 280 -1.50 19.20 24.67
N SER A 281 -2.07 18.78 23.52
CA SER A 281 -2.69 17.45 23.42
C SER A 281 -2.69 16.88 22.00
N PHE A 282 -2.90 15.57 21.88
CA PHE A 282 -2.95 14.87 20.61
C PHE A 282 -4.03 15.41 19.67
N GLU A 283 -5.23 15.70 20.20
CA GLU A 283 -6.40 16.14 19.44
C GLU A 283 -6.24 17.51 18.80
N ILE A 284 -5.25 18.31 19.17
CA ILE A 284 -5.01 19.63 18.56
C ILE A 284 -3.63 19.73 17.88
N LYS A 285 -2.77 18.70 17.99
CA LYS A 285 -1.48 18.65 17.28
C LYS A 285 -1.64 18.78 15.77
N ILE A 286 -2.55 18.03 15.16
CA ILE A 286 -2.72 18.01 13.70
C ILE A 286 -3.26 19.33 13.15
N PRO A 287 -4.36 19.89 13.67
CA PRO A 287 -4.80 21.22 13.25
C PRO A 287 -3.72 22.29 13.41
N SER A 288 -2.92 22.20 14.46
CA SER A 288 -1.83 23.15 14.72
C SER A 288 -0.69 23.01 13.71
N ILE A 289 -0.26 21.78 13.38
CA ILE A 289 0.77 21.56 12.35
C ILE A 289 0.27 21.97 10.97
N TRP A 290 -1.00 21.70 10.65
CA TRP A 290 -1.57 22.09 9.36
C TRP A 290 -1.61 23.61 9.18
N SER A 291 -1.82 24.34 10.27
CA SER A 291 -1.88 25.81 10.26
C SER A 291 -0.52 26.46 10.53
N PHE A 292 0.54 25.67 10.73
CA PHE A 292 1.89 26.14 10.94
C PHE A 292 2.53 26.55 9.62
N HIS A 293 2.98 27.80 9.54
CA HIS A 293 3.38 28.45 8.29
C HIS A 293 4.60 29.35 8.50
N PRO A 294 5.77 28.79 8.85
CA PRO A 294 7.02 29.53 8.86
C PRO A 294 7.32 30.01 7.43
N GLN A 295 7.78 31.26 7.29
CA GLN A 295 8.13 31.84 5.98
C GLN A 295 9.64 31.85 5.74
N ASP A 296 10.28 32.98 6.06
CA ASP A 296 11.71 33.19 5.90
C ASP A 296 12.41 33.20 7.27
N GLU A 297 13.73 33.35 7.25
CA GLU A 297 14.54 33.35 8.46
C GLU A 297 14.18 34.52 9.40
N LYS A 298 13.71 35.65 8.86
CA LYS A 298 13.32 36.82 9.66
C LYS A 298 12.05 36.52 10.45
N ASP A 299 11.00 36.02 9.78
CA ASP A 299 9.75 35.57 10.41
C ASP A 299 10.01 34.46 11.44
N TRP A 300 10.94 33.55 11.12
CA TRP A 300 11.31 32.48 12.04
C TRP A 300 11.98 32.98 13.32
N ILE A 301 12.93 33.92 13.19
CA ILE A 301 13.58 34.57 14.34
C ILE A 301 12.54 35.32 15.18
N GLU A 302 11.62 36.03 14.54
CA GLU A 302 10.52 36.72 15.24
C GLU A 302 9.65 35.72 16.02
N THR A 303 9.26 34.60 15.39
CA THR A 303 8.52 33.51 16.04
C THR A 303 9.26 32.98 17.28
N LEU A 304 10.56 32.73 17.16
CA LEU A 304 11.39 32.23 18.27
C LEU A 304 11.53 33.23 19.43
N ASN A 305 11.50 34.53 19.13
CA ASN A 305 11.58 35.59 20.15
C ASN A 305 10.30 35.71 20.98
N LEU A 306 9.16 35.24 20.45
CA LEU A 306 7.90 35.19 21.19
C LEU A 306 7.87 34.07 22.25
N ALA A 307 8.67 33.02 22.08
CA ALA A 307 8.74 31.89 23.00
C ALA A 307 9.39 32.27 24.34
N LYS A 308 8.66 32.00 25.44
CA LYS A 308 9.00 32.44 26.79
C LYS A 308 9.90 31.47 27.55
N THR A 309 9.90 30.20 27.13
CA THR A 309 10.63 29.12 27.80
C THR A 309 11.46 28.31 26.81
N GLY A 310 12.44 27.57 27.32
CA GLY A 310 13.20 26.61 26.51
C GLY A 310 12.28 25.58 25.84
N GLU A 311 11.25 25.10 26.54
CA GLU A 311 10.30 24.12 26.03
C GLU A 311 9.42 24.68 24.90
N GLU A 312 9.02 25.95 24.96
CA GLU A 312 8.31 26.62 23.87
C GLU A 312 9.20 26.74 22.62
N LYS A 313 10.48 27.12 22.80
CA LYS A 313 11.46 27.16 21.69
C LYS A 313 11.69 25.77 21.09
N ILE A 314 11.83 24.75 21.93
CA ILE A 314 11.97 23.36 21.50
C ILE A 314 10.74 22.93 20.69
N THR A 315 9.54 23.29 21.12
CA THR A 315 8.31 22.93 20.42
C THR A 315 8.24 23.56 19.03
N LEU A 316 8.63 24.82 18.90
CA LEU A 316 8.75 25.50 17.61
C LEU A 316 9.73 24.76 16.69
N TRP A 317 10.95 24.49 17.16
CA TRP A 317 11.92 23.72 16.37
C TRP A 317 11.40 22.34 15.99
N HIS A 318 10.66 21.67 16.88
CA HIS A 318 10.09 20.36 16.62
C HIS A 318 9.04 20.40 15.49
N MET A 319 8.19 21.43 15.46
CA MET A 319 7.23 21.65 14.38
C MET A 319 7.95 21.97 13.06
N LEU A 320 8.95 22.86 13.07
CA LEU A 320 9.75 23.17 11.88
C LEU A 320 10.46 21.92 11.32
N GLY A 321 11.11 21.16 12.20
CA GLY A 321 11.78 19.92 11.82
C GLY A 321 10.83 18.89 11.23
N SER A 322 9.62 18.77 11.80
CA SER A 322 8.60 17.85 11.27
C SER A 322 8.06 18.26 9.89
N SER A 323 8.22 19.54 9.51
CA SER A 323 7.83 20.09 8.21
C SER A 323 8.96 20.11 7.17
N GLY A 324 10.18 19.67 7.51
CA GLY A 324 11.27 19.42 6.54
C GLY A 324 12.66 19.97 6.86
N ASP A 325 12.89 20.56 8.04
CA ASP A 325 14.25 20.98 8.48
C ASP A 325 14.73 20.17 9.69
N GLU A 326 14.67 18.84 9.60
CA GLU A 326 14.96 17.92 10.71
C GLU A 326 16.35 18.15 11.29
N LYS A 327 17.38 18.31 10.44
CA LYS A 327 18.78 18.42 10.88
C LYS A 327 18.99 19.67 11.74
N ARG A 328 18.50 20.83 11.30
CA ARG A 328 18.65 22.08 12.06
C ARG A 328 17.87 22.00 13.36
N ALA A 329 16.61 21.55 13.29
CA ALA A 329 15.78 21.37 14.48
C ALA A 329 16.44 20.44 15.51
N ILE A 330 16.99 19.30 15.09
CA ILE A 330 17.73 18.38 15.98
C ILE A 330 18.90 19.10 16.66
N LYS A 331 19.71 19.86 15.90
CA LYS A 331 20.86 20.58 16.45
C LYS A 331 20.44 21.60 17.50
N GLU A 332 19.43 22.41 17.21
CA GLU A 332 18.98 23.49 18.09
C GLU A 332 18.25 22.94 19.33
N ILE A 333 17.38 21.92 19.17
CA ILE A 333 16.73 21.26 20.32
C ILE A 333 17.78 20.62 21.22
N TYR A 334 18.76 19.89 20.66
CA TYR A 334 19.82 19.25 21.45
C TYR A 334 20.66 20.24 22.25
N ALA A 335 20.88 21.45 21.72
CA ALA A 335 21.60 22.51 22.41
C ALA A 335 20.80 23.10 23.59
N ILE A 336 19.46 23.16 23.48
CA ILE A 336 18.58 23.65 24.55
C ILE A 336 18.38 22.57 25.61
N ASP A 337 17.96 21.37 25.21
CA ASP A 337 17.78 20.21 26.08
C ASP A 337 18.10 18.90 25.34
N PRO A 338 19.26 18.27 25.61
CA PRO A 338 19.64 17.01 24.98
C PRO A 338 18.72 15.84 25.36
N LYS A 339 17.91 15.96 26.43
CA LYS A 339 16.99 14.91 26.89
C LYS A 339 15.55 15.12 26.41
N SER A 340 15.27 16.13 25.59
CA SER A 340 13.92 16.37 25.08
C SER A 340 13.41 15.17 24.27
N GLU A 341 12.21 14.67 24.60
CA GLU A 341 11.54 13.58 23.86
C GLU A 341 11.22 13.95 22.41
N LYS A 342 11.14 15.25 22.09
CA LYS A 342 10.85 15.77 20.75
C LYS A 342 11.96 15.46 19.75
N LEU A 343 13.18 15.22 20.24
CA LEU A 343 14.26 14.72 19.40
C LEU A 343 13.94 13.34 18.82
N ASP A 344 13.11 12.53 19.48
CA ASP A 344 12.93 11.15 19.09
C ASP A 344 12.21 11.02 17.74
N LEU A 345 11.17 11.85 17.52
CA LEU A 345 10.43 11.92 16.26
C LEU A 345 11.34 12.36 15.11
N LEU A 346 12.07 13.47 15.30
CA LEU A 346 12.92 14.03 14.26
C LEU A 346 14.03 13.06 13.86
N LEU A 347 14.64 12.38 14.84
CA LEU A 347 15.65 11.37 14.56
C LEU A 347 15.09 10.21 13.74
N SER A 348 13.88 9.74 14.07
CA SER A 348 13.28 8.63 13.31
C SER A 348 12.97 9.05 11.90
N ARG A 349 12.36 10.24 11.73
CA ARG A 349 12.06 10.80 10.41
C ARG A 349 13.32 10.91 9.57
N LEU A 350 14.39 11.49 10.11
CA LEU A 350 15.68 11.59 9.42
C LEU A 350 16.18 10.22 8.97
N VAL A 351 16.17 9.22 9.85
CA VAL A 351 16.59 7.85 9.50
C VAL A 351 15.72 7.25 8.41
N ASN A 352 14.39 7.34 8.52
CA ASN A 352 13.45 6.76 7.58
C ASN A 352 13.50 7.45 6.21
N VAL A 353 13.65 8.78 6.17
CA VAL A 353 13.90 9.55 4.92
C VAL A 353 15.14 8.99 4.22
N ARG A 354 16.27 8.88 4.93
CA ARG A 354 17.52 8.39 4.32
C ARG A 354 17.47 6.91 3.93
N GLU A 355 16.67 6.10 4.61
CA GLU A 355 16.43 4.72 4.18
C GLU A 355 15.61 4.66 2.89
N ALA A 356 14.50 5.40 2.81
CA ALA A 356 13.62 5.44 1.64
C ALA A 356 14.34 5.99 0.39
N GLU A 357 15.24 6.95 0.58
CA GLU A 357 16.08 7.49 -0.47
C GLU A 357 17.19 6.53 -0.94
N GLY A 358 17.44 5.46 -0.19
CA GLY A 358 18.49 4.48 -0.44
C GLY A 358 19.90 5.02 -0.20
N GLN A 359 20.92 4.21 -0.53
CA GLN A 359 22.29 4.73 -0.60
C GLN A 359 22.31 5.82 -1.67
N ALA A 360 22.69 7.06 -1.32
CA ALA A 360 22.90 8.14 -2.28
C ALA A 360 23.73 7.59 -3.46
N SER A 361 23.05 7.39 -4.59
CA SER A 361 23.46 6.39 -5.57
C SER A 361 24.84 6.70 -6.16
N LYS A 362 25.45 5.74 -6.85
CA LYS A 362 26.65 5.94 -7.67
C LYS A 362 26.49 7.03 -8.75
N ASP A 363 25.31 7.62 -8.93
CA ASP A 363 25.05 8.80 -9.76
C ASP A 363 25.93 9.99 -9.34
N THR A 364 26.73 10.51 -10.25
CA THR A 364 27.65 11.64 -10.03
C THR A 364 27.05 13.00 -10.44
N SER A 365 25.75 13.05 -10.74
CA SER A 365 25.03 14.30 -11.03
C SER A 365 25.15 15.35 -9.91
N ALA A 366 24.96 16.62 -10.26
CA ALA A 366 25.00 17.72 -9.28
C ALA A 366 23.96 17.56 -8.16
N THR A 367 22.75 17.07 -8.49
CA THR A 367 21.69 16.76 -7.52
C THR A 367 22.08 15.62 -6.58
N SER A 368 22.79 14.60 -7.09
CA SER A 368 23.34 13.54 -6.23
C SER A 368 24.48 14.06 -5.34
N LYS A 369 25.28 15.02 -5.82
CA LYS A 369 26.35 15.66 -5.03
C LYS A 369 25.78 16.44 -3.83
N SER A 370 24.74 17.26 -4.02
CA SER A 370 24.13 18.00 -2.91
C SER A 370 23.55 17.05 -1.86
N LYS A 371 22.81 16.01 -2.30
CA LYS A 371 22.26 14.97 -1.44
C LYS A 371 23.34 14.24 -0.63
N ARG A 372 24.46 13.87 -1.26
CA ARG A 372 25.60 13.23 -0.58
C ARG A 372 26.21 14.12 0.52
N ILE A 373 26.36 15.43 0.25
CA ILE A 373 26.89 16.41 1.22
C ILE A 373 25.93 16.53 2.41
N GLU A 374 24.64 16.65 2.12
CA GLU A 374 23.59 16.75 3.13
C GLU A 374 23.58 15.52 4.04
N THR A 375 23.52 14.31 3.48
CA THR A 375 23.56 13.06 4.25
C THR A 375 24.85 12.95 5.08
N ALA A 376 25.99 13.41 4.55
CA ALA A 376 27.25 13.43 5.31
C ALA A 376 27.19 14.36 6.53
N SER A 377 26.58 15.52 6.36
CA SER A 377 26.43 16.51 7.44
C SER A 377 25.48 16.04 8.54
N GLU A 378 24.39 15.36 8.19
CA GLU A 378 23.47 14.75 9.15
C GLU A 378 24.11 13.60 9.91
N ARG A 379 24.80 12.70 9.20
CA ARG A 379 25.57 11.63 9.84
C ARG A 379 26.57 12.19 10.84
N THR A 380 27.25 13.27 10.49
CA THR A 380 28.21 13.92 11.38
C THR A 380 27.53 14.44 12.64
N LEU A 381 26.36 15.08 12.51
CA LEU A 381 25.55 15.55 13.63
C LEU A 381 25.09 14.39 14.53
N VAL A 382 24.48 13.36 13.94
CA VAL A 382 23.97 12.19 14.69
C VAL A 382 25.11 11.42 15.36
N ASN A 383 26.26 11.26 14.69
CA ASN A 383 27.45 10.65 15.27
C ASN A 383 27.96 11.43 16.49
N LYS A 384 28.02 12.77 16.39
CA LYS A 384 28.42 13.64 17.50
C LYS A 384 27.51 13.45 18.69
N ILE A 385 26.19 13.57 18.50
CA ILE A 385 25.19 13.42 19.55
C ILE A 385 25.25 12.03 20.20
N ALA A 386 25.34 10.97 19.38
CA ALA A 386 25.46 9.60 19.87
C ALA A 386 26.73 9.35 20.70
N ASN A 387 27.85 9.97 20.31
CA ASN A 387 29.11 9.87 21.04
C ASN A 387 29.09 10.60 22.38
N GLU A 388 28.39 11.74 22.48
CA GLU A 388 28.25 12.48 23.73
C GLU A 388 27.40 11.75 24.77
N ASN A 389 26.49 10.86 24.34
CA ASN A 389 25.73 9.96 25.22
C ASN A 389 24.86 10.69 26.28
N LYS A 390 24.47 11.94 26.00
CA LYS A 390 23.68 12.80 26.92
C LYS A 390 22.16 12.71 26.71
N THR A 391 21.70 12.01 25.69
CA THR A 391 20.29 11.97 25.30
C THR A 391 19.45 11.10 26.23
N LEU A 392 18.13 11.26 26.20
CA LEU A 392 17.21 10.46 27.01
C LEU A 392 17.31 8.96 26.72
N LYS A 393 17.54 8.60 25.44
CA LYS A 393 17.65 7.22 24.94
C LYS A 393 18.97 7.02 24.20
N PRO A 394 20.13 6.90 24.88
CA PRO A 394 21.41 6.82 24.18
C PRO A 394 21.54 5.59 23.26
N TYR A 395 20.88 4.48 23.59
CA TYR A 395 20.83 3.29 22.74
C TYR A 395 20.20 3.59 21.37
N TYR A 396 19.14 4.41 21.35
CA TYR A 396 18.43 4.79 20.14
C TYR A 396 19.31 5.64 19.21
N TRP A 397 20.01 6.62 19.77
CA TRP A 397 20.98 7.44 19.03
C TRP A 397 22.15 6.64 18.49
N ASN A 398 22.68 5.69 19.26
CA ASN A 398 23.72 4.78 18.79
C ASN A 398 23.19 3.85 17.67
N MET A 399 21.94 3.37 17.74
CA MET A 399 21.34 2.60 16.63
C MET A 399 21.13 3.46 15.37
N ALA A 400 20.62 4.68 15.51
CA ALA A 400 20.44 5.59 14.37
C ALA A 400 21.79 5.94 13.72
N ALA A 401 22.80 6.31 14.52
CA ALA A 401 24.16 6.56 14.04
C ALA A 401 24.73 5.33 13.31
N GLY A 402 24.60 4.14 13.91
CA GLY A 402 25.04 2.90 13.30
C GLY A 402 24.36 2.61 11.97
N TYR A 403 23.04 2.82 11.89
CA TYR A 403 22.28 2.54 10.68
C TYR A 403 22.59 3.52 9.55
N LEU A 404 22.65 4.83 9.84
CA LEU A 404 23.02 5.84 8.84
C LEU A 404 24.44 5.63 8.28
N ASN A 405 25.40 5.23 9.14
CA ASN A 405 26.74 4.85 8.67
C ASN A 405 26.71 3.57 7.82
N SER A 406 25.91 2.57 8.20
CA SER A 406 25.74 1.34 7.42
C SER A 406 25.14 1.62 6.04
N LEU A 407 24.11 2.47 5.96
CA LEU A 407 23.54 2.93 4.68
C LEU A 407 24.57 3.64 3.81
N SER A 408 25.56 4.30 4.41
CA SER A 408 26.59 5.05 3.69
C SER A 408 27.88 4.26 3.39
N GLY A 409 27.92 2.96 3.71
CA GLY A 409 29.10 2.12 3.48
C GLY A 409 30.18 2.21 4.57
N ASN A 410 29.96 2.99 5.63
CA ASN A 410 30.89 3.18 6.74
C ASN A 410 30.75 2.05 7.78
N TYR A 411 30.94 0.80 7.36
CA TYR A 411 30.58 -0.37 8.16
C TYR A 411 31.38 -0.51 9.47
N THR A 412 32.66 -0.12 9.49
CA THR A 412 33.48 -0.14 10.71
C THR A 412 32.95 0.85 11.75
N VAL A 413 32.60 2.06 11.33
CA VAL A 413 32.00 3.09 12.20
C VAL A 413 30.63 2.63 12.69
N ALA A 414 29.81 2.04 11.81
CA ALA A 414 28.52 1.48 12.18
C ALA A 414 28.64 0.41 13.28
N ARG A 415 29.63 -0.48 13.16
CA ARG A 415 29.91 -1.53 14.17
C ARG A 415 30.26 -0.95 15.52
N THR A 416 31.03 0.14 15.58
CA THR A 416 31.36 0.84 16.84
C THR A 416 30.09 1.33 17.54
N PHE A 417 29.18 1.98 16.80
CA PHE A 417 27.92 2.47 17.37
C PHE A 417 26.98 1.34 17.82
N TYR A 418 26.82 0.28 17.02
CA TYR A 418 26.01 -0.87 17.45
C TYR A 418 26.58 -1.57 18.69
N SER A 419 27.90 -1.64 18.82
CA SER A 419 28.54 -2.19 20.03
C SER A 419 28.22 -1.36 21.28
N LYS A 420 28.12 -0.02 21.14
CA LYS A 420 27.65 0.86 22.22
C LYS A 420 26.16 0.64 22.50
N ALA A 421 25.32 0.64 21.46
CA ALA A 421 23.88 0.42 21.59
C ALA A 421 23.56 -0.89 22.32
N LYS A 422 24.22 -2.00 21.95
CA LYS A 422 24.03 -3.33 22.55
C LYS A 422 24.19 -3.32 24.08
N LYS A 423 25.15 -2.55 24.59
CA LYS A 423 25.41 -2.43 26.04
C LYS A 423 24.37 -1.58 26.77
N GLN A 424 23.61 -0.76 26.03
CA GLN A 424 22.64 0.21 26.55
C GLN A 424 21.20 -0.24 26.33
N LEU A 425 20.96 -1.40 25.71
CA LEU A 425 19.61 -1.86 25.40
C LEU A 425 18.79 -2.06 26.69
N PRO A 426 17.53 -1.60 26.71
CA PRO A 426 16.60 -1.95 27.77
C PRO A 426 16.37 -3.47 27.81
N LYS A 427 16.45 -4.09 28.99
CA LYS A 427 16.40 -5.56 29.15
C LYS A 427 15.04 -6.19 28.80
N ASN A 428 13.94 -5.46 28.99
CA ASN A 428 12.58 -5.98 28.88
C ASN A 428 11.79 -5.42 27.68
N ASP A 429 12.44 -4.64 26.82
CA ASP A 429 11.78 -4.07 25.64
C ASP A 429 12.03 -4.96 24.42
N THR A 430 11.07 -5.85 24.18
CA THR A 430 11.16 -6.83 23.08
C THR A 430 11.26 -6.16 21.72
N LEU A 431 10.59 -5.02 21.51
CA LEU A 431 10.58 -4.31 20.23
C LEU A 431 11.93 -3.65 19.97
N VAL A 432 12.50 -2.95 20.95
CA VAL A 432 13.82 -2.32 20.84
C VAL A 432 14.93 -3.36 20.65
N ILE A 433 14.88 -4.48 21.38
CA ILE A 433 15.86 -5.58 21.23
C ILE A 433 15.77 -6.19 19.82
N ALA A 434 14.56 -6.41 19.32
CA ALA A 434 14.35 -6.93 17.97
C ALA A 434 14.80 -5.96 16.88
N GLN A 435 14.55 -4.66 17.07
CA GLN A 435 15.02 -3.60 16.18
C GLN A 435 16.56 -3.59 16.12
N TYR A 436 17.25 -3.67 17.26
CA TYR A 436 18.71 -3.81 17.29
C TYR A 436 19.17 -5.05 16.51
N LYS A 437 18.56 -6.22 16.79
CA LYS A 437 18.93 -7.49 16.14
C LYS A 437 18.79 -7.41 14.62
N LEU A 438 17.73 -6.78 14.13
CA LEU A 438 17.46 -6.59 12.71
C LEU A 438 18.55 -5.73 12.05
N LEU A 439 18.88 -4.60 12.66
CA LEU A 439 19.89 -3.67 12.15
C LEU A 439 21.30 -4.25 12.20
N ASP A 440 21.61 -5.01 13.25
CA ASP A 440 22.88 -5.71 13.42
C ASP A 440 23.08 -6.80 12.37
N TRP A 441 22.02 -7.55 12.06
CA TRP A 441 21.98 -8.53 10.98
C TRP A 441 22.26 -7.90 9.61
N LEU A 442 21.59 -6.78 9.28
CA LEU A 442 21.84 -6.08 8.03
C LEU A 442 23.29 -5.59 7.91
N LEU A 443 23.88 -5.10 9.01
CA LEU A 443 25.29 -4.70 9.02
C LEU A 443 26.21 -5.91 8.83
N TYR A 444 25.94 -7.03 9.50
CA TYR A 444 26.70 -8.28 9.32
C TYR A 444 26.73 -8.68 7.84
N LEU A 445 25.57 -8.75 7.18
CA LEU A 445 25.49 -9.09 5.76
C LEU A 445 26.27 -8.13 4.86
N ARG A 446 26.18 -6.82 5.11
CA ARG A 446 26.89 -5.80 4.32
C ARG A 446 28.42 -5.85 4.51
N GLN A 447 28.91 -6.43 5.60
CA GLN A 447 30.34 -6.63 5.86
C GLN A 447 30.91 -7.89 5.21
N LEU A 448 30.06 -8.84 4.80
CA LEU A 448 30.51 -10.07 4.17
C LEU A 448 31.16 -9.79 2.81
N LYS A 449 32.35 -10.37 2.61
CA LYS A 449 33.05 -10.38 1.32
C LYS A 449 32.91 -11.72 0.58
N HIS A 450 32.70 -12.79 1.34
CA HIS A 450 32.65 -14.17 0.87
C HIS A 450 31.71 -14.97 1.80
N ILE A 451 31.14 -16.07 1.32
CA ILE A 451 30.29 -16.96 2.11
C ILE A 451 30.87 -18.38 2.05
N ASP A 452 31.45 -18.82 3.18
CA ASP A 452 31.94 -20.19 3.38
C ASP A 452 31.04 -20.99 4.33
N ALA A 453 31.40 -22.24 4.61
CA ALA A 453 30.63 -23.11 5.51
C ALA A 453 30.49 -22.54 6.94
N LYS A 454 31.48 -21.79 7.42
CA LYS A 454 31.43 -21.11 8.72
C LYS A 454 30.40 -19.98 8.70
N THR A 455 30.46 -19.14 7.67
CA THR A 455 29.51 -18.05 7.43
C THR A 455 28.08 -18.60 7.29
N GLU A 456 27.91 -19.73 6.59
CA GLU A 456 26.62 -20.42 6.48
C GLU A 456 26.07 -20.86 7.84
N ALA A 457 26.91 -21.43 8.71
CA ALA A 457 26.50 -21.82 10.05
C ALA A 457 26.07 -20.60 10.90
N GLU A 458 26.79 -19.48 10.81
CA GLU A 458 26.48 -18.23 11.53
C GLU A 458 25.14 -17.61 11.07
N MET A 459 24.71 -17.84 9.82
CA MET A 459 23.48 -17.29 9.25
C MET A 459 22.21 -18.10 9.60
N VAL A 460 22.34 -19.32 10.12
CA VAL A 460 21.18 -20.20 10.39
C VAL A 460 20.18 -19.56 11.35
N GLU A 461 20.64 -19.01 12.48
CA GLU A 461 19.74 -18.42 13.48
C GLU A 461 19.03 -17.16 12.96
N PRO A 462 19.73 -16.15 12.39
CA PRO A 462 19.06 -14.96 11.87
C PRO A 462 18.06 -15.26 10.75
N LEU A 463 18.40 -16.17 9.82
CA LEU A 463 17.50 -16.58 8.75
C LEU A 463 16.27 -17.30 9.27
N ASN A 464 16.41 -18.17 10.28
CA ASN A 464 15.24 -18.82 10.88
C ASN A 464 14.39 -17.83 11.68
N TRP A 465 15.02 -16.88 12.39
CA TRP A 465 14.32 -15.84 13.14
C TRP A 465 13.47 -14.95 12.23
N LEU A 466 14.04 -14.44 11.14
CA LEU A 466 13.33 -13.64 10.14
C LEU A 466 12.17 -14.41 9.48
N ASN A 467 12.36 -15.68 9.15
CA ASN A 467 11.30 -16.52 8.59
C ASN A 467 10.18 -16.81 9.62
N ASN A 468 10.51 -16.93 10.90
CA ASN A 468 9.49 -17.09 11.94
C ASN A 468 8.67 -15.81 12.15
N LEU A 469 9.27 -14.64 11.96
CA LEU A 469 8.54 -13.36 11.91
C LEU A 469 7.59 -13.33 10.71
N SER A 470 8.08 -13.63 9.50
CA SER A 470 7.27 -13.55 8.27
C SER A 470 6.11 -14.56 8.23
N LYS A 471 6.26 -15.74 8.85
CA LYS A 471 5.19 -16.75 8.96
C LYS A 471 4.28 -16.54 10.17
N ASN A 472 4.37 -15.39 10.86
CA ASN A 472 3.64 -15.09 12.09
C ASN A 472 3.79 -16.15 13.20
N LYS A 473 4.87 -16.94 13.17
CA LYS A 473 5.18 -17.93 14.22
C LYS A 473 5.77 -17.27 15.46
N LYS A 474 6.34 -16.07 15.30
CA LYS A 474 6.79 -15.19 16.37
C LYS A 474 6.32 -13.78 16.02
N SER A 475 5.34 -13.25 16.73
CA SER A 475 4.86 -11.89 16.50
C SER A 475 5.59 -10.92 17.43
N ILE A 476 6.10 -9.83 16.87
CA ILE A 476 6.61 -8.68 17.61
C ILE A 476 5.86 -7.47 17.08
N PRO A 477 4.84 -6.97 17.80
CA PRO A 477 4.04 -5.84 17.36
C PRO A 477 4.91 -4.65 16.96
N ASN A 478 4.54 -4.00 15.85
CA ASN A 478 5.19 -2.82 15.28
C ASN A 478 6.64 -3.00 14.78
N LEU A 479 7.21 -4.20 14.81
CA LEU A 479 8.53 -4.43 14.21
C LEU A 479 8.42 -4.40 12.68
N ARG A 480 9.16 -3.49 12.04
CA ARG A 480 9.23 -3.37 10.59
C ARG A 480 10.40 -4.20 10.05
N PHE A 481 10.13 -5.39 9.50
CA PHE A 481 11.16 -6.35 9.07
C PHE A 481 11.12 -6.72 7.57
N ASN A 482 10.06 -6.37 6.84
CA ASN A 482 9.88 -6.77 5.44
C ASN A 482 11.01 -6.25 4.53
N SER A 483 11.35 -4.96 4.66
CA SER A 483 12.49 -4.35 3.96
C SER A 483 13.81 -5.05 4.28
N ALA A 484 14.03 -5.41 5.55
CA ALA A 484 15.24 -6.13 5.94
C ALA A 484 15.32 -7.53 5.35
N ILE A 485 14.19 -8.26 5.24
CA ILE A 485 14.14 -9.55 4.53
C ILE A 485 14.53 -9.35 3.06
N ALA A 486 13.87 -8.43 2.36
CA ALA A 486 14.15 -8.16 0.94
C ALA A 486 15.63 -7.79 0.71
N GLN A 487 16.18 -6.90 1.53
CA GLN A 487 17.58 -6.53 1.48
C GLN A 487 18.51 -7.71 1.76
N SER A 488 18.18 -8.56 2.74
CA SER A 488 18.95 -9.76 3.06
C SER A 488 19.02 -10.71 1.87
N MET A 489 17.88 -10.97 1.23
CA MET A 489 17.79 -11.85 0.06
C MET A 489 18.64 -11.31 -1.10
N ASN A 490 18.58 -10.01 -1.36
CA ASN A 490 19.36 -9.37 -2.43
C ASN A 490 20.87 -9.46 -2.16
N ILE A 491 21.32 -9.10 -0.95
CA ILE A 491 22.75 -9.14 -0.58
C ILE A 491 23.29 -10.57 -0.69
N LEU A 492 22.57 -11.56 -0.15
CA LEU A 492 22.99 -12.96 -0.19
C LEU A 492 23.04 -13.48 -1.63
N SER A 493 22.04 -13.16 -2.45
CA SER A 493 22.03 -13.53 -3.87
C SER A 493 23.25 -12.98 -4.61
N ASP A 494 23.56 -11.70 -4.43
CA ASP A 494 24.70 -11.05 -5.08
C ASP A 494 26.05 -11.63 -4.63
N LEU A 495 26.20 -11.94 -3.34
CA LEU A 495 27.42 -12.56 -2.82
C LEU A 495 27.64 -13.96 -3.39
N TYR A 496 26.59 -14.78 -3.48
CA TYR A 496 26.70 -16.11 -4.08
C TYR A 496 26.95 -16.05 -5.59
N LYS A 497 26.34 -15.10 -6.32
CA LYS A 497 26.63 -14.86 -7.74
C LYS A 497 28.10 -14.53 -7.97
N LYS A 498 28.67 -13.63 -7.16
CA LYS A 498 30.10 -13.27 -7.24
C LYS A 498 31.04 -14.46 -7.00
N GLN A 499 30.58 -15.46 -6.24
CA GLN A 499 31.30 -16.70 -5.97
C GLN A 499 30.99 -17.82 -6.98
N GLY A 500 30.23 -17.54 -8.05
CA GLY A 500 29.85 -18.52 -9.06
C GLY A 500 28.78 -19.53 -8.63
N ASN A 501 28.23 -19.43 -7.41
CA ASN A 501 27.18 -20.31 -6.93
C ASN A 501 25.80 -19.82 -7.34
N VAL A 502 25.48 -20.01 -8.63
CA VAL A 502 24.23 -19.57 -9.24
C VAL A 502 23.01 -20.24 -8.61
N LEU A 503 23.15 -21.48 -8.12
CA LEU A 503 22.06 -22.21 -7.50
C LEU A 503 21.64 -21.58 -6.16
N LYS A 504 22.57 -21.39 -5.21
CA LYS A 504 22.25 -20.77 -3.91
C LYS A 504 21.80 -19.33 -4.08
N ALA A 505 22.41 -18.58 -4.99
CA ALA A 505 21.98 -17.22 -5.29
C ALA A 505 20.51 -17.14 -5.71
N TYR A 506 20.06 -18.11 -6.50
CA TYR A 506 18.69 -18.20 -6.99
C TYR A 506 17.68 -18.49 -5.88
N PHE A 507 18.03 -19.34 -4.90
CA PHE A 507 17.12 -19.65 -3.78
C PHE A 507 16.86 -18.44 -2.86
N PHE A 508 17.77 -17.47 -2.81
CA PHE A 508 17.54 -16.20 -2.11
C PHE A 508 16.78 -15.19 -2.97
N HIS A 509 17.15 -15.03 -4.24
CA HIS A 509 16.48 -14.10 -5.15
C HIS A 509 16.25 -14.78 -6.50
N PRO A 510 15.05 -15.36 -6.69
CA PRO A 510 14.67 -15.97 -7.95
C PRO A 510 14.77 -14.97 -9.11
N GLU A 511 15.50 -15.33 -10.15
CA GLU A 511 15.57 -14.56 -11.39
C GLU A 511 14.90 -15.30 -12.55
N ARG A 512 14.11 -14.56 -13.31
CA ARG A 512 13.37 -15.01 -14.49
C ARG A 512 14.16 -15.90 -15.46
N GLY A 513 15.45 -15.64 -15.65
CA GLY A 513 16.29 -16.39 -16.59
C GLY A 513 16.79 -17.75 -16.07
N PHE A 514 16.56 -18.10 -14.81
CA PHE A 514 17.18 -19.29 -14.22
C PHE A 514 16.70 -20.60 -14.85
N TYR A 515 15.40 -20.73 -15.13
CA TYR A 515 14.81 -21.96 -15.67
C TYR A 515 14.93 -22.13 -17.20
N ASN A 516 15.69 -21.27 -17.88
CA ASN A 516 16.00 -21.50 -19.29
C ASN A 516 17.01 -22.64 -19.53
N SER A 517 17.56 -23.22 -18.46
CA SER A 517 18.52 -24.32 -18.50
C SER A 517 17.98 -25.52 -17.74
N ASN A 518 17.82 -26.65 -18.44
CA ASN A 518 17.38 -27.90 -17.83
C ASN A 518 18.32 -28.35 -16.69
N ALA A 519 19.63 -28.17 -16.86
CA ALA A 519 20.62 -28.51 -15.83
C ALA A 519 20.40 -27.72 -14.52
N ARG A 520 19.99 -26.45 -14.63
CA ARG A 520 19.66 -25.63 -13.45
C ARG A 520 18.37 -26.09 -12.76
N ILE A 521 17.37 -26.49 -13.54
CA ILE A 521 16.13 -27.05 -12.99
C ILE A 521 16.41 -28.35 -12.25
N GLU A 522 17.19 -29.26 -12.85
CA GLU A 522 17.58 -30.53 -12.21
C GLU A 522 18.41 -30.30 -10.95
N ALA A 523 19.34 -29.36 -10.96
CA ALA A 523 20.10 -29.00 -9.76
C ALA A 523 19.19 -28.46 -8.62
N ALA A 524 18.18 -27.65 -8.95
CA ALA A 524 17.19 -27.17 -7.98
C ALA A 524 16.34 -28.32 -7.43
N LYS A 525 15.85 -29.22 -8.29
CA LYS A 525 15.13 -30.44 -7.88
C LYS A 525 15.98 -31.31 -6.96
N ALA A 526 17.24 -31.52 -7.29
CA ALA A 526 18.17 -32.31 -6.49
C ALA A 526 18.34 -31.72 -5.08
N LEU A 527 18.50 -30.39 -4.95
CA LEU A 527 18.61 -29.75 -3.64
C LEU A 527 17.30 -29.83 -2.84
N LEU A 528 16.14 -29.61 -3.49
CA LEU A 528 14.84 -29.73 -2.85
C LEU A 528 14.58 -31.15 -2.32
N ASN A 529 14.98 -32.17 -3.08
CA ASN A 529 14.79 -33.59 -2.74
C ASN A 529 15.89 -34.18 -1.85
N LYS A 530 16.99 -33.45 -1.60
CA LYS A 530 18.09 -33.91 -0.74
C LYS A 530 17.55 -34.32 0.64
N LYS A 531 17.75 -35.58 1.05
CA LYS A 531 17.25 -36.09 2.34
C LYS A 531 17.95 -35.43 3.54
N ASN A 532 19.28 -35.36 3.49
CA ASN A 532 20.11 -34.81 4.56
C ASN A 532 20.55 -33.40 4.19
N LYS A 533 19.64 -32.43 4.36
CA LYS A 533 19.96 -31.01 4.17
C LYS A 533 20.81 -30.49 5.32
N THR A 534 21.77 -29.62 5.05
CA THR A 534 22.46 -28.88 6.11
C THR A 534 21.47 -27.94 6.81
N ALA A 535 21.79 -27.50 8.03
CA ALA A 535 20.96 -26.52 8.73
C ALA A 535 20.78 -25.23 7.91
N PHE A 536 21.84 -24.78 7.23
CA PHE A 536 21.79 -23.64 6.33
C PHE A 536 20.90 -23.88 5.10
N GLU A 537 21.03 -25.03 4.43
CA GLU A 537 20.15 -25.38 3.31
C GLU A 537 18.68 -25.37 3.73
N ALA A 538 18.35 -25.92 4.90
CA ALA A 538 17.00 -25.87 5.44
C ALA A 538 16.51 -24.43 5.72
N SER A 539 17.37 -23.59 6.30
CA SER A 539 17.06 -22.17 6.55
C SER A 539 16.86 -21.37 5.26
N MET A 540 17.71 -21.56 4.25
CA MET A 540 17.62 -20.90 2.95
C MET A 540 16.32 -21.27 2.22
N LEU A 541 15.97 -22.56 2.18
CA LEU A 541 14.78 -23.04 1.48
C LEU A 541 13.46 -22.51 2.07
N ASN A 542 13.45 -22.00 3.29
CA ASN A 542 12.26 -21.36 3.86
C ASN A 542 11.80 -20.11 3.10
N TYR A 543 12.71 -19.46 2.36
CA TYR A 543 12.46 -18.26 1.55
C TYR A 543 12.09 -18.59 0.09
N TYR A 544 12.16 -19.87 -0.29
CA TYR A 544 11.89 -20.31 -1.64
C TYR A 544 10.49 -20.92 -1.75
N SER A 545 9.68 -20.38 -2.66
CA SER A 545 8.26 -20.72 -2.79
C SER A 545 7.96 -21.78 -3.85
N ILE A 546 8.93 -22.13 -4.70
CA ILE A 546 8.70 -23.01 -5.85
C ILE A 546 8.98 -24.47 -5.48
N ASN A 547 8.04 -25.37 -5.73
CA ASN A 547 8.18 -26.78 -5.41
C ASN A 547 8.65 -27.63 -6.61
N VAL A 548 8.98 -28.90 -6.35
CA VAL A 548 9.46 -29.84 -7.37
C VAL A 548 8.44 -30.07 -8.50
N GLY A 549 7.14 -30.08 -8.19
CA GLY A 549 6.07 -30.20 -9.19
C GLY A 549 6.04 -29.01 -10.15
N GLN A 550 6.15 -27.79 -9.63
CA GLN A 550 6.25 -26.57 -10.44
C GLN A 550 7.52 -26.55 -11.31
N LEU A 551 8.64 -27.11 -10.81
CA LEU A 551 9.84 -27.31 -11.63
C LEU A 551 9.63 -28.32 -12.76
N SER A 552 8.91 -29.42 -12.52
CA SER A 552 8.52 -30.37 -13.57
C SER A 552 7.58 -29.74 -14.60
N TYR A 553 6.66 -28.87 -14.16
CA TYR A 553 5.74 -28.13 -15.02
C TYR A 553 6.50 -27.22 -16.01
N LEU A 554 7.49 -26.47 -15.51
CA LEU A 554 8.40 -25.64 -16.31
C LEU A 554 9.07 -26.44 -17.42
N GLN A 555 9.66 -27.58 -17.07
CA GLN A 555 10.34 -28.44 -18.04
C GLN A 555 9.38 -28.98 -19.09
N ALA A 556 8.21 -29.45 -18.66
CA ALA A 556 7.19 -30.00 -19.56
C ALA A 556 6.74 -28.95 -20.60
N ILE A 557 6.50 -27.71 -20.18
CA ILE A 557 6.10 -26.63 -21.10
C ILE A 557 7.17 -26.32 -22.13
N LEU A 558 8.44 -26.20 -21.71
CA LEU A 558 9.54 -25.97 -22.64
C LEU A 558 9.67 -27.10 -23.66
N LEU A 559 9.43 -28.35 -23.27
CA LEU A 559 9.41 -29.50 -24.18
C LEU A 559 8.22 -29.48 -25.16
N VAL A 560 7.04 -29.00 -24.73
CA VAL A 560 5.88 -28.83 -25.63
C VAL A 560 6.22 -27.85 -26.74
N TYR A 561 6.83 -26.70 -26.43
CA TYR A 561 7.29 -25.74 -27.45
C TYR A 561 8.48 -26.25 -28.29
N GLN A 562 9.05 -27.41 -27.97
CA GLN A 562 10.04 -28.11 -28.79
C GLN A 562 9.43 -29.30 -29.58
N GLU A 563 8.10 -29.44 -29.56
CA GLU A 563 7.34 -30.57 -30.11
C GLU A 563 7.70 -31.94 -29.50
N LYS A 564 8.40 -31.98 -28.35
CA LYS A 564 8.81 -33.17 -27.59
C LYS A 564 7.71 -33.65 -26.63
N LEU A 565 6.55 -33.95 -27.20
CA LEU A 565 5.32 -34.18 -26.44
C LEU A 565 5.35 -35.43 -25.54
N GLU A 566 6.06 -36.48 -25.95
CA GLU A 566 6.20 -37.70 -25.15
C GLU A 566 6.92 -37.43 -23.82
N GLU A 567 8.09 -36.78 -23.89
CA GLU A 567 8.87 -36.35 -22.73
C GLU A 567 8.08 -35.34 -21.88
N ALA A 568 7.37 -34.40 -22.53
CA ALA A 568 6.56 -33.40 -21.84
C ALA A 568 5.43 -34.03 -21.02
N VAL A 569 4.71 -35.03 -21.54
CA VAL A 569 3.63 -35.72 -20.81
C VAL A 569 4.16 -36.43 -19.58
N VAL A 570 5.35 -37.04 -19.66
CA VAL A 570 5.99 -37.68 -18.49
C VAL A 570 6.26 -36.67 -17.38
N LEU A 571 6.87 -35.53 -17.70
CA LEU A 571 7.15 -34.47 -16.72
C LEU A 571 5.87 -33.77 -16.24
N MET A 572 4.86 -33.62 -17.09
CA MET A 572 3.56 -33.05 -16.72
C MET A 572 2.84 -33.93 -15.68
N LYS A 573 2.96 -35.25 -15.77
CA LYS A 573 2.43 -36.15 -14.73
C LYS A 573 3.12 -35.97 -13.39
N GLN A 574 4.37 -35.51 -13.38
CA GLN A 574 5.13 -35.18 -12.17
C GLN A 574 4.87 -33.76 -11.66
N ALA A 575 4.09 -32.94 -12.36
CA ALA A 575 3.87 -31.53 -12.04
C ALA A 575 2.88 -31.25 -10.89
N ASP A 576 2.57 -32.28 -10.09
CA ASP A 576 1.66 -32.22 -8.94
C ASP A 576 0.34 -31.49 -9.28
N THR A 577 -0.15 -30.55 -8.45
CA THR A 577 -1.45 -29.89 -8.63
C THR A 577 -1.54 -29.02 -9.88
N VAL A 578 -0.41 -28.53 -10.41
CA VAL A 578 -0.41 -27.63 -11.59
C VAL A 578 -0.83 -28.34 -12.87
N ASN A 579 -0.64 -29.66 -12.94
CA ASN A 579 -1.10 -30.46 -14.09
C ASN A 579 -2.64 -30.43 -14.27
N SER A 580 -3.36 -30.11 -13.18
CA SER A 580 -4.82 -30.10 -13.12
C SER A 580 -5.43 -28.72 -13.36
N SER A 581 -4.59 -27.69 -13.60
CA SER A 581 -5.06 -26.35 -13.95
C SER A 581 -6.01 -26.38 -15.15
N VAL A 582 -7.14 -25.70 -15.00
CA VAL A 582 -8.23 -25.73 -15.98
C VAL A 582 -7.97 -24.73 -17.10
N MET A 583 -8.19 -25.16 -18.34
CA MET A 583 -8.20 -24.32 -19.53
C MET A 583 -9.63 -23.85 -19.81
N TYR A 584 -9.91 -22.58 -19.54
CA TYR A 584 -11.26 -22.00 -19.59
C TYR A 584 -11.87 -21.87 -20.99
N ALA A 585 -11.08 -22.07 -22.04
CA ALA A 585 -11.54 -22.25 -23.40
C ALA A 585 -10.89 -23.49 -24.02
N ASN A 586 -11.57 -24.10 -25.00
CA ASN A 586 -11.05 -25.26 -25.69
C ASN A 586 -9.82 -24.87 -26.57
N PRO A 587 -8.61 -25.36 -26.25
CA PRO A 587 -7.39 -24.99 -26.96
C PRO A 587 -7.35 -25.50 -28.40
N PHE A 588 -8.26 -26.40 -28.80
CA PHE A 588 -8.36 -26.90 -30.17
C PHE A 588 -9.31 -26.08 -31.06
N ASN A 589 -9.99 -25.07 -30.51
CA ASN A 589 -10.90 -24.18 -31.25
C ASN A 589 -10.21 -22.87 -31.65
N ILE A 590 -10.50 -22.35 -32.84
CA ILE A 590 -9.93 -21.08 -33.31
C ILE A 590 -10.99 -20.24 -34.02
N ASN A 591 -10.93 -18.93 -33.77
CA ASN A 591 -11.84 -17.93 -34.33
C ASN A 591 -11.11 -16.93 -35.25
N VAL A 592 -11.88 -16.23 -36.09
CA VAL A 592 -11.33 -15.21 -37.01
C VAL A 592 -10.71 -14.05 -36.22
N LYS A 593 -11.43 -13.58 -35.19
CA LYS A 593 -10.99 -12.57 -34.21
C LYS A 593 -10.37 -13.27 -33.00
N ASP A 594 -9.19 -12.82 -32.61
CA ASP A 594 -8.57 -13.23 -31.35
C ASP A 594 -9.29 -12.49 -30.20
N CYS A 595 -10.05 -13.21 -29.37
CA CYS A 595 -10.71 -12.65 -28.18
C CYS A 595 -10.70 -13.65 -27.04
N TYR A 596 -9.72 -13.51 -26.14
CA TYR A 596 -9.54 -14.38 -24.98
C TYR A 596 -10.80 -14.43 -24.09
N ASP A 597 -11.35 -13.27 -23.72
CA ASP A 597 -12.53 -13.20 -22.84
C ASP A 597 -13.81 -13.73 -23.53
N CYS A 598 -13.97 -13.48 -24.83
CA CYS A 598 -15.12 -13.97 -25.59
C CYS A 598 -15.13 -15.49 -25.69
N ASP A 599 -13.95 -16.10 -25.92
CA ASP A 599 -13.82 -17.55 -26.00
C ASP A 599 -14.13 -18.21 -24.65
N PHE A 600 -13.80 -17.55 -23.53
CA PHE A 600 -14.10 -18.03 -22.19
C PHE A 600 -15.61 -18.01 -21.91
N ASP A 601 -16.27 -16.90 -22.22
CA ASP A 601 -17.72 -16.81 -22.06
C ASP A 601 -18.46 -17.81 -22.96
N ALA A 602 -17.99 -18.02 -24.19
CA ALA A 602 -18.55 -18.98 -25.13
C ALA A 602 -18.41 -20.46 -24.68
N ASP A 603 -17.40 -20.77 -23.85
CA ASP A 603 -17.11 -22.11 -23.36
C ASP A 603 -17.45 -22.30 -21.87
N LYS A 604 -18.02 -21.30 -21.18
CA LYS A 604 -18.22 -21.32 -19.72
C LYS A 604 -18.98 -22.54 -19.18
N ASP A 605 -19.98 -23.01 -19.94
CA ASP A 605 -20.85 -24.14 -19.56
C ASP A 605 -20.38 -25.48 -20.16
N LYS A 606 -19.25 -25.48 -20.89
CA LYS A 606 -18.69 -26.68 -21.53
C LYS A 606 -17.68 -27.36 -20.62
N LYS A 607 -17.43 -28.65 -20.88
CA LYS A 607 -16.34 -29.37 -20.20
C LYS A 607 -14.99 -28.81 -20.62
N HIS A 608 -14.20 -28.37 -19.64
CA HIS A 608 -12.87 -27.83 -19.85
C HIS A 608 -11.78 -28.90 -19.80
N PHE A 609 -10.70 -28.67 -20.53
CA PHE A 609 -9.49 -29.47 -20.42
C PHE A 609 -8.70 -29.07 -19.18
N THR A 610 -8.08 -30.04 -18.51
CA THR A 610 -6.92 -29.74 -17.66
C THR A 610 -5.68 -29.61 -18.54
N VAL A 611 -4.60 -29.01 -18.02
CA VAL A 611 -3.34 -28.94 -18.77
C VAL A 611 -2.83 -30.33 -19.16
N LEU A 612 -2.86 -31.30 -18.26
CA LEU A 612 -2.48 -32.67 -18.60
C LEU A 612 -3.42 -33.30 -19.64
N GLY A 613 -4.74 -33.13 -19.47
CA GLY A 613 -5.73 -33.66 -20.42
C GLY A 613 -5.57 -33.07 -21.82
N PHE A 614 -5.22 -31.78 -21.91
CA PHE A 614 -4.86 -31.14 -23.17
C PHE A 614 -3.64 -31.80 -23.82
N LEU A 615 -2.56 -32.05 -23.07
CA LEU A 615 -1.36 -32.68 -23.63
C LEU A 615 -1.59 -34.14 -24.05
N GLU A 616 -2.39 -34.90 -23.29
CA GLU A 616 -2.76 -36.27 -23.66
C GLU A 616 -3.63 -36.32 -24.93
N ALA A 617 -4.56 -35.37 -25.08
CA ALA A 617 -5.34 -35.21 -26.30
C ALA A 617 -4.45 -34.81 -27.49
N LEU A 618 -3.54 -33.85 -27.30
CA LEU A 618 -2.58 -33.41 -28.31
C LEU A 618 -1.68 -34.57 -28.77
N LYS A 619 -1.27 -35.44 -27.84
CA LYS A 619 -0.46 -36.63 -28.11
C LYS A 619 -1.22 -37.63 -28.98
N THR A 620 -2.48 -37.89 -28.63
CA THR A 620 -3.36 -38.76 -29.43
C THR A 620 -3.52 -38.23 -30.85
N ILE A 621 -3.80 -36.92 -31.00
CA ILE A 621 -3.95 -36.28 -32.32
C ILE A 621 -2.65 -36.37 -33.14
N LYS A 622 -1.49 -36.17 -32.51
CA LYS A 622 -0.17 -36.32 -33.16
C LYS A 622 0.06 -37.75 -33.64
N GLY A 623 -0.32 -38.75 -32.84
CA GLY A 623 -0.26 -40.16 -33.21
C GLY A 623 -1.13 -40.49 -34.41
N ASP A 624 -2.39 -40.06 -34.40
CA ASP A 624 -3.31 -40.25 -35.52
C ASP A 624 -2.86 -39.53 -36.80
N LEU A 625 -2.31 -38.32 -36.67
CA LEU A 625 -1.72 -37.58 -37.78
C LEU A 625 -0.53 -38.34 -38.40
N THR A 626 0.34 -38.90 -37.56
CA THR A 626 1.50 -39.69 -38.00
C THR A 626 1.06 -40.99 -38.69
N ALA A 627 -0.05 -41.58 -38.24
CA ALA A 627 -0.67 -42.75 -38.85
C ALA A 627 -1.50 -42.43 -40.13
N GLY A 628 -1.47 -41.19 -40.62
CA GLY A 628 -2.17 -40.78 -41.84
C GLY A 628 -3.69 -40.63 -41.70
N LYS A 629 -4.26 -40.66 -40.49
CA LYS A 629 -5.70 -40.55 -40.27
C LYS A 629 -6.13 -39.09 -40.32
N ASN A 630 -7.15 -38.79 -41.14
CA ASN A 630 -7.80 -37.47 -41.22
C ASN A 630 -6.79 -36.30 -41.25
N VAL A 631 -5.72 -36.44 -42.07
CA VAL A 631 -4.52 -35.59 -42.03
C VAL A 631 -4.84 -34.10 -41.96
N SER A 632 -5.74 -33.61 -42.82
CA SER A 632 -6.13 -32.19 -42.83
C SER A 632 -6.74 -31.72 -41.50
N ARG A 633 -7.68 -32.49 -40.95
CA ARG A 633 -8.36 -32.17 -39.68
C ARG A 633 -7.40 -32.26 -38.50
N ASN A 634 -6.62 -33.33 -38.40
CA ASN A 634 -5.70 -33.54 -37.29
C ASN A 634 -4.54 -32.53 -37.31
N ALA A 635 -4.02 -32.18 -38.48
CA ALA A 635 -3.06 -31.09 -38.60
C ALA A 635 -3.67 -29.74 -38.20
N ALA A 636 -4.94 -29.47 -38.54
CA ALA A 636 -5.61 -28.25 -38.09
C ALA A 636 -5.80 -28.18 -36.57
N LEU A 637 -6.14 -29.31 -35.92
CA LEU A 637 -6.26 -29.39 -34.47
C LEU A 637 -4.90 -29.17 -33.79
N MET A 638 -3.82 -29.76 -34.32
CA MET A 638 -2.45 -29.48 -33.87
C MET A 638 -2.11 -27.99 -34.00
N ALA A 639 -2.45 -27.38 -35.14
CA ALA A 639 -2.18 -25.97 -35.39
C ALA A 639 -2.92 -25.05 -34.42
N ASN A 640 -4.22 -25.31 -34.19
CA ASN A 640 -5.03 -24.55 -33.23
C ASN A 640 -4.47 -24.66 -31.82
N ALA A 641 -4.12 -25.88 -31.38
CA ALA A 641 -3.52 -26.12 -30.08
C ALA A 641 -2.24 -25.29 -29.87
N TYR A 642 -1.31 -25.36 -30.83
CA TYR A 642 -0.06 -24.60 -30.74
C TYR A 642 -0.25 -23.09 -30.86
N TYR A 643 -1.24 -22.61 -31.62
CA TYR A 643 -1.58 -21.20 -31.67
C TYR A 643 -2.16 -20.72 -30.34
N ASN A 644 -3.06 -21.50 -29.75
CA ASN A 644 -3.82 -21.10 -28.57
C ASN A 644 -2.99 -21.05 -27.28
N ILE A 645 -1.90 -21.82 -27.21
CA ILE A 645 -0.92 -21.69 -26.13
C ILE A 645 0.08 -20.54 -26.35
N THR A 646 -0.04 -19.75 -27.42
CA THR A 646 0.75 -18.51 -27.56
C THR A 646 0.09 -17.34 -26.82
N HIS A 647 0.81 -16.23 -26.70
CA HIS A 647 0.26 -14.96 -26.19
C HIS A 647 -1.00 -14.49 -26.94
N TYR A 648 -1.12 -14.83 -28.23
CA TYR A 648 -2.27 -14.40 -29.04
C TYR A 648 -3.50 -15.30 -28.85
N GLY A 649 -3.28 -16.47 -28.28
CA GLY A 649 -4.27 -17.52 -28.11
C GLY A 649 -5.19 -17.35 -26.90
N ASN A 650 -6.15 -18.26 -26.79
CA ASN A 650 -7.09 -18.35 -25.68
C ASN A 650 -6.59 -19.21 -24.50
N ALA A 651 -5.58 -20.04 -24.67
CA ALA A 651 -5.07 -20.96 -23.64
C ALA A 651 -3.84 -20.41 -22.90
N ARG A 652 -3.81 -19.11 -22.61
CA ARG A 652 -2.66 -18.44 -21.96
C ARG A 652 -2.31 -19.00 -20.58
N VAL A 653 -3.30 -19.58 -19.88
CA VAL A 653 -3.09 -20.32 -18.62
C VAL A 653 -2.03 -21.42 -18.74
N PHE A 654 -1.75 -21.90 -19.95
CA PHE A 654 -0.71 -22.90 -20.21
C PHE A 654 0.70 -22.41 -19.87
N TYR A 655 0.99 -21.11 -19.98
CA TYR A 655 2.29 -20.54 -19.62
C TYR A 655 2.18 -19.47 -18.55
N TYR A 656 0.99 -18.91 -18.33
CA TYR A 656 0.72 -17.95 -17.27
C TYR A 656 0.78 -18.67 -15.92
N SER A 657 1.91 -18.51 -15.25
CA SER A 657 1.96 -18.68 -13.81
C SER A 657 2.97 -17.71 -13.20
N ALA A 658 2.76 -17.38 -11.91
CA ALA A 658 3.74 -16.68 -11.10
C ALA A 658 5.09 -17.42 -11.04
N THR A 659 5.11 -18.73 -11.34
CA THR A 659 6.29 -19.59 -11.31
C THR A 659 6.98 -19.78 -12.67
N ILE A 660 6.30 -19.54 -13.79
CA ILE A 660 6.84 -19.74 -15.15
C ILE A 660 7.22 -18.44 -15.83
N THR A 661 6.26 -17.51 -15.95
CA THR A 661 6.50 -16.24 -16.63
C THR A 661 6.54 -15.05 -15.68
N GLU A 662 6.26 -15.21 -14.38
CA GLU A 662 6.17 -14.11 -13.41
C GLU A 662 5.38 -12.90 -13.96
N SER A 663 4.32 -13.20 -14.71
CA SER A 663 3.63 -12.24 -15.55
C SER A 663 2.16 -12.61 -15.57
N TYR A 664 1.31 -11.58 -15.50
CA TYR A 664 -0.14 -11.70 -15.62
C TYR A 664 -0.60 -12.00 -17.06
N GLY A 665 0.34 -12.14 -18.01
CA GLY A 665 0.06 -12.48 -19.42
C GLY A 665 -0.71 -11.40 -20.19
N ASP A 666 -0.89 -10.24 -19.58
CA ASP A 666 -1.61 -9.05 -20.06
C ASP A 666 -0.88 -8.35 -21.23
N SER A 667 0.44 -8.47 -21.26
CA SER A 667 1.31 -7.85 -22.25
C SER A 667 2.54 -8.72 -22.51
N PRO A 668 3.03 -8.85 -23.77
CA PRO A 668 4.29 -9.51 -24.04
C PRO A 668 5.47 -8.87 -23.30
N TYR A 669 5.39 -7.57 -22.97
CA TYR A 669 6.44 -6.85 -22.26
C TYR A 669 6.57 -7.27 -20.78
N SER A 670 5.50 -7.76 -20.15
CA SER A 670 5.58 -8.25 -18.76
C SER A 670 6.28 -9.62 -18.69
N ILE A 671 6.27 -10.38 -19.79
CA ILE A 671 6.92 -11.69 -19.92
C ILE A 671 8.45 -11.54 -20.05
N PRO A 672 9.27 -12.27 -19.28
CA PRO A 672 10.72 -12.23 -19.37
C PRO A 672 11.25 -12.65 -20.74
N LEU A 673 12.32 -12.01 -21.23
CA LEU A 673 12.87 -12.23 -22.58
C LEU A 673 13.12 -13.71 -22.96
N PRO A 674 13.67 -14.58 -22.07
CA PRO A 674 13.87 -15.99 -22.42
C PRO A 674 12.58 -16.72 -22.78
N TYR A 675 11.47 -16.46 -22.07
CA TYR A 675 10.17 -17.09 -22.33
C TYR A 675 9.34 -16.32 -23.34
N ARG A 676 9.48 -14.99 -23.42
CA ARG A 676 8.73 -14.13 -24.34
C ARG A 676 8.87 -14.62 -25.78
N LYS A 677 10.09 -14.94 -26.20
CA LYS A 677 10.36 -15.49 -27.55
C LYS A 677 9.70 -16.85 -27.77
N ILE A 678 9.54 -17.66 -26.73
CA ILE A 678 8.93 -18.98 -26.81
C ILE A 678 7.40 -18.84 -26.93
N VAL A 679 6.78 -18.12 -25.99
CA VAL A 679 5.31 -18.04 -25.89
C VAL A 679 4.66 -17.10 -26.91
N THR A 680 5.44 -16.27 -27.61
CA THR A 680 4.92 -15.44 -28.72
C THR A 680 5.13 -16.07 -30.09
N ASN A 681 5.98 -17.09 -30.20
CA ASN A 681 6.32 -17.73 -31.47
C ASN A 681 5.18 -18.63 -31.97
N SER A 682 4.71 -18.36 -33.19
CA SER A 682 3.60 -19.07 -33.81
C SER A 682 4.03 -20.01 -34.95
N LYS A 683 5.33 -20.26 -35.13
CA LYS A 683 5.88 -21.06 -36.24
C LYS A 683 5.44 -22.51 -36.22
N ILE A 684 5.28 -23.11 -35.04
CA ILE A 684 4.76 -24.48 -34.92
C ILE A 684 3.31 -24.54 -35.42
N ALA A 685 2.48 -23.55 -35.05
CA ALA A 685 1.11 -23.45 -35.54
C ALA A 685 1.08 -23.25 -37.06
N GLU A 686 1.91 -22.33 -37.59
CA GLU A 686 2.05 -22.08 -39.03
C GLU A 686 2.39 -23.38 -39.80
N LYS A 687 3.39 -24.13 -39.35
CA LYS A 687 3.78 -25.44 -39.91
C LYS A 687 2.58 -26.37 -40.04
N TYR A 688 1.79 -26.52 -38.98
CA TYR A 688 0.64 -27.41 -38.99
C TYR A 688 -0.55 -26.87 -39.79
N TYR A 689 -0.77 -25.56 -39.86
CA TYR A 689 -1.77 -24.98 -40.76
C TYR A 689 -1.44 -25.23 -42.24
N LEU A 690 -0.17 -25.14 -42.61
CA LEU A 690 0.27 -25.45 -43.98
C LEU A 690 0.08 -26.93 -44.34
N LEU A 691 0.36 -27.83 -43.39
CA LEU A 691 0.07 -29.27 -43.55
C LEU A 691 -1.44 -29.55 -43.65
N ALA A 692 -2.25 -28.87 -42.83
CA ALA A 692 -3.69 -28.98 -42.90
C ALA A 692 -4.22 -28.53 -44.27
N ARG A 693 -3.66 -27.43 -44.80
CA ARG A 693 -3.97 -26.85 -46.11
C ARG A 693 -3.61 -27.77 -47.27
N SER A 694 -2.39 -28.31 -47.29
CA SER A 694 -1.94 -29.19 -48.38
C SER A 694 -2.82 -30.45 -48.48
N SER A 695 -3.33 -30.92 -47.35
CA SER A 695 -4.17 -32.11 -47.24
C SER A 695 -5.68 -31.82 -47.36
N ALA A 696 -6.09 -30.55 -47.48
CA ALA A 696 -7.50 -30.17 -47.46
C ALA A 696 -8.17 -30.41 -48.83
N LYS A 697 -9.39 -30.95 -48.82
CA LYS A 697 -10.13 -31.31 -50.03
C LYS A 697 -10.87 -30.14 -50.70
N THR A 698 -11.25 -29.12 -49.92
CA THR A 698 -12.10 -28.02 -50.41
C THR A 698 -11.35 -26.70 -50.43
N LYS A 699 -11.72 -25.80 -51.35
CA LYS A 699 -11.20 -24.43 -51.38
C LYS A 699 -11.56 -23.66 -50.10
N GLU A 700 -12.70 -23.95 -49.47
CA GLU A 700 -13.10 -23.38 -48.17
C GLU A 700 -12.10 -23.70 -47.05
N LEU A 701 -11.73 -24.98 -46.90
CA LEU A 701 -10.76 -25.38 -45.87
C LEU A 701 -9.37 -24.82 -46.19
N LYS A 702 -8.97 -24.80 -47.47
CA LYS A 702 -7.70 -24.18 -47.88
C LYS A 702 -7.67 -22.67 -47.58
N ALA A 703 -8.77 -21.95 -47.81
CA ALA A 703 -8.91 -20.55 -47.43
C ALA A 703 -8.79 -20.37 -45.92
N LYS A 704 -9.48 -21.21 -45.14
CA LYS A 704 -9.39 -21.20 -43.68
C LYS A 704 -7.98 -21.35 -43.15
N TYR A 705 -7.27 -22.38 -43.60
CA TYR A 705 -5.92 -22.64 -43.12
C TYR A 705 -4.91 -21.60 -43.64
N THR A 706 -5.13 -21.01 -44.82
CA THR A 706 -4.30 -19.90 -45.31
C THR A 706 -4.48 -18.65 -44.45
N TYR A 707 -5.70 -18.34 -44.02
CA TYR A 707 -5.94 -17.21 -43.09
C TYR A 707 -5.31 -17.44 -41.72
N MET A 708 -5.39 -18.66 -41.19
CA MET A 708 -4.75 -18.96 -39.91
C MET A 708 -3.22 -18.89 -40.00
N ALA A 709 -2.63 -19.31 -41.13
CA ALA A 709 -1.21 -19.06 -41.40
C ALA A 709 -0.89 -17.55 -41.52
N ALA A 710 -1.78 -16.76 -42.12
CA ALA A 710 -1.63 -15.30 -42.19
C ALA A 710 -1.66 -14.63 -40.80
N LYS A 711 -2.47 -15.15 -39.85
CA LYS A 711 -2.44 -14.69 -38.44
C LYS A 711 -1.07 -14.94 -37.81
N CYS A 712 -0.48 -16.12 -38.05
CA CYS A 712 0.86 -16.45 -37.55
C CYS A 712 1.93 -15.51 -38.14
N GLU A 713 1.90 -15.31 -39.46
CA GLU A 713 2.81 -14.38 -40.16
C GLU A 713 2.71 -12.96 -39.61
N ARG A 714 1.49 -12.43 -39.44
CA ARG A 714 1.24 -11.12 -38.83
C ARG A 714 1.84 -11.02 -37.41
N ASN A 715 1.66 -12.05 -36.60
CA ASN A 715 2.14 -12.07 -35.22
C ASN A 715 3.67 -12.01 -35.14
N GLU A 716 4.39 -12.61 -36.10
CA GLU A 716 5.86 -12.50 -36.17
C GLU A 716 6.33 -11.05 -36.34
N ILE A 717 5.60 -10.22 -37.12
CA ILE A 717 5.94 -8.80 -37.24
C ILE A 717 5.80 -8.10 -35.89
N TYR A 718 4.74 -8.37 -35.11
CA TYR A 718 4.63 -7.83 -33.76
C TYR A 718 5.74 -8.32 -32.85
N ASN A 719 6.13 -9.59 -32.98
CA ASN A 719 7.20 -10.20 -32.19
C ASN A 719 8.56 -9.53 -32.43
N THR A 720 8.86 -9.01 -33.62
CA THR A 720 10.09 -8.25 -33.87
C THR A 720 10.20 -7.04 -32.93
N GLN A 721 9.10 -6.36 -32.66
CA GLN A 721 9.05 -5.19 -31.78
C GLN A 721 9.07 -5.57 -30.30
N TYR A 722 8.30 -6.60 -29.92
CA TYR A 722 8.25 -7.10 -28.54
C TYR A 722 9.60 -7.66 -28.08
N ASN A 723 10.38 -8.22 -29.02
CA ASN A 723 11.68 -8.82 -28.73
C ASN A 723 12.86 -7.89 -29.06
N ASN A 724 12.62 -6.65 -29.51
CA ASN A 724 13.67 -5.66 -29.73
C ASN A 724 14.29 -5.23 -28.39
N PRO A 725 15.62 -5.41 -28.17
CA PRO A 725 16.31 -4.95 -26.98
C PRO A 725 16.11 -3.45 -26.65
N ASP A 726 15.96 -2.59 -27.67
CA ASP A 726 15.78 -1.14 -27.51
C ASP A 726 14.42 -0.77 -26.90
N ASN A 727 13.46 -1.71 -26.93
CA ASN A 727 12.13 -1.54 -26.36
C ASN A 727 12.01 -2.11 -24.94
N LYS A 728 13.10 -2.61 -24.33
CA LYS A 728 13.12 -3.26 -23.00
C LYS A 728 12.57 -2.38 -21.85
N ARG A 729 12.59 -1.05 -21.99
CA ARG A 729 12.11 -0.08 -20.97
C ARG A 729 10.80 0.62 -21.32
N LYS A 730 10.17 0.30 -22.46
CA LYS A 730 8.95 1.00 -22.90
C LYS A 730 7.70 0.30 -22.35
N TYR A 731 6.97 1.00 -21.48
CA TYR A 731 5.71 0.52 -20.90
C TYR A 731 4.48 0.75 -21.80
N ARG A 732 4.57 1.64 -22.79
CA ARG A 732 3.46 2.00 -23.69
C ARG A 732 3.77 1.74 -25.16
N ARG A 733 2.74 1.28 -25.88
CA ARG A 733 2.71 1.06 -27.33
C ARG A 733 3.09 2.35 -28.06
N LYS A 734 4.20 2.33 -28.80
CA LYS A 734 4.40 3.17 -29.98
C LYS A 734 4.59 2.23 -31.17
N PHE A 735 3.53 1.50 -31.51
CA PHE A 735 3.49 0.77 -32.77
C PHE A 735 3.08 1.75 -33.84
N ASP A 736 3.99 2.05 -34.76
CA ASP A 736 3.60 2.69 -36.00
C ASP A 736 2.92 1.65 -36.90
N LEU A 737 1.59 1.70 -36.95
CA LEU A 737 0.76 0.85 -37.81
C LEU A 737 0.43 1.54 -39.15
N SER A 738 1.09 2.65 -39.48
CA SER A 738 0.91 3.36 -40.77
C SER A 738 1.23 2.44 -41.95
N ASN A 739 2.28 1.63 -41.81
CA ASN A 739 2.65 0.56 -42.72
C ASN A 739 2.13 -0.79 -42.21
N ILE A 740 0.93 -1.16 -42.67
CA ILE A 740 0.35 -2.48 -42.48
C ILE A 740 1.32 -3.51 -43.10
N PRO A 741 1.93 -4.41 -42.32
CA PRO A 741 2.82 -5.41 -42.91
C PRO A 741 2.02 -6.39 -43.81
N THR A 742 2.36 -6.41 -45.10
CA THR A 742 1.74 -7.28 -46.10
C THR A 742 2.44 -8.64 -46.09
N GLY A 743 1.71 -9.68 -45.70
CA GLY A 743 2.20 -11.06 -45.64
C GLY A 743 1.82 -11.88 -46.87
N LYS A 744 2.61 -12.91 -47.19
CA LYS A 744 2.40 -13.76 -48.39
C LYS A 744 1.06 -14.50 -48.35
N TYR A 745 0.56 -14.84 -47.16
CA TYR A 745 -0.68 -15.59 -47.03
C TYR A 745 -1.93 -14.72 -47.25
N PHE A 746 -1.88 -13.42 -46.91
CA PHE A 746 -2.96 -12.50 -47.29
C PHE A 746 -2.99 -12.26 -48.81
N ALA A 747 -1.83 -12.21 -49.46
CA ALA A 747 -1.75 -12.18 -50.93
C ALA A 747 -2.35 -13.44 -51.56
N GLU A 748 -2.00 -14.62 -51.04
CA GLU A 748 -2.54 -15.90 -51.51
C GLU A 748 -4.06 -16.00 -51.29
N LEU A 749 -4.57 -15.52 -50.14
CA LEU A 749 -6.00 -15.42 -49.85
C LEU A 749 -6.76 -14.61 -50.90
N LYS A 750 -6.26 -13.41 -51.22
CA LYS A 750 -6.86 -12.52 -52.23
C LYS A 750 -6.82 -13.14 -53.62
N ALA A 751 -5.70 -13.78 -53.99
CA ALA A 751 -5.49 -14.31 -55.33
C ALA A 751 -6.26 -15.62 -55.60
N GLN A 752 -6.34 -16.52 -54.62
CA GLN A 752 -6.78 -17.91 -54.88
C GLN A 752 -8.13 -18.28 -54.25
N TYR A 753 -8.62 -17.49 -53.29
CA TYR A 753 -9.74 -17.89 -52.43
C TYR A 753 -10.87 -16.85 -52.31
N SER A 754 -10.90 -15.83 -53.16
CA SER A 754 -11.91 -14.74 -53.14
C SER A 754 -13.35 -15.22 -53.29
N GLN A 755 -13.54 -16.34 -53.99
CA GLN A 755 -14.83 -17.00 -54.20
C GLN A 755 -15.36 -17.82 -53.01
N THR A 756 -14.58 -17.98 -51.94
CA THR A 756 -14.97 -18.82 -50.80
C THR A 756 -15.84 -18.06 -49.81
N LYS A 757 -16.78 -18.74 -49.14
CA LYS A 757 -17.59 -18.14 -48.07
C LYS A 757 -16.70 -17.67 -46.93
N TYR A 758 -15.67 -18.45 -46.61
CA TYR A 758 -14.72 -18.11 -45.56
C TYR A 758 -13.96 -16.80 -45.86
N TYR A 759 -13.64 -16.52 -47.12
CA TYR A 759 -13.03 -15.25 -47.52
C TYR A 759 -13.94 -14.05 -47.22
N GLN A 760 -15.24 -14.18 -47.52
CA GLN A 760 -16.23 -13.13 -47.23
C GLN A 760 -16.41 -12.92 -45.73
N GLU A 761 -16.42 -14.00 -44.94
CA GLU A 761 -16.43 -13.95 -43.48
C GLU A 761 -15.22 -13.16 -42.93
N ILE A 762 -14.00 -13.46 -43.41
CA ILE A 762 -12.80 -12.71 -42.99
C ILE A 762 -12.88 -11.24 -43.38
N LEU A 763 -13.38 -10.90 -44.58
CA LEU A 763 -13.53 -9.51 -45.01
C LEU A 763 -14.43 -8.69 -44.08
N ASN A 764 -15.46 -9.32 -43.52
CA ASN A 764 -16.39 -8.69 -42.59
C ASN A 764 -15.79 -8.57 -41.19
N GLU A 765 -15.10 -9.60 -40.72
CA GLU A 765 -14.63 -9.71 -39.33
C GLU A 765 -13.23 -9.13 -39.08
N CYS A 766 -12.38 -9.07 -40.12
CA CYS A 766 -10.97 -8.68 -40.00
C CYS A 766 -10.68 -7.35 -40.70
N GLY A 767 -10.75 -6.24 -39.93
CA GLY A 767 -10.43 -4.90 -40.44
C GLY A 767 -9.02 -4.79 -41.06
N TYR A 768 -8.07 -5.60 -40.59
CA TYR A 768 -6.73 -5.68 -41.17
C TYR A 768 -6.76 -6.23 -42.59
N PHE A 769 -7.45 -7.35 -42.81
CA PHE A 769 -7.57 -7.97 -44.11
C PHE A 769 -8.41 -7.11 -45.07
N LYS A 770 -9.50 -6.50 -44.58
CA LYS A 770 -10.30 -5.55 -45.34
C LYS A 770 -9.44 -4.38 -45.87
N LYS A 771 -8.59 -3.80 -45.01
CA LYS A 771 -7.67 -2.71 -45.40
C LYS A 771 -6.58 -3.18 -46.37
N TYR A 772 -6.11 -4.42 -46.26
CA TYR A 772 -5.19 -5.02 -47.24
C TYR A 772 -5.84 -5.15 -48.63
N VAL A 773 -7.06 -5.70 -48.68
CA VAL A 773 -7.77 -5.90 -49.95
C VAL A 773 -8.14 -4.58 -50.62
N SER A 774 -8.48 -3.55 -49.83
CA SER A 774 -8.89 -2.22 -50.32
C SER A 774 -7.74 -1.31 -50.74
N LYS A 775 -6.48 -1.62 -50.39
CA LYS A 775 -5.32 -0.90 -50.93
C LYS A 775 -5.18 -1.26 -52.42
N LYS A 776 -5.15 -0.25 -53.28
CA LYS A 776 -4.60 -0.39 -54.63
C LYS A 776 -3.10 -0.64 -54.44
N HIS A 777 -2.65 -1.84 -54.79
CA HIS A 777 -1.24 -2.23 -54.78
C HIS A 777 -0.60 -1.89 -56.11
#